data_AF-A0A8H6SZA3-F1
#
_entry.id   AF-A0A8H6SZA3-F1
#
_cell.length_a   1.000
_cell.length_b   1.000
_cell.length_c   1.000
_cell.angle_alpha   90.00
_cell.angle_beta   90.00
_cell.angle_gamma   90.00
#
_symmetry.space_group_name_H-M   'P 1'
#
loop_
_entity.id
_entity.type
_entity.pdbx_description
1 polymer ?
#
loop_
_entity_poly.entity_id
_entity_poly.type
_entity_poly.pdbx_seq_one_letter_code
_entity_poly.pdbx_strand_id
1 'polypeptide(L)'
;MAPSGEVIEMPASDNGSDEVEVVGTSKSSKPIPVAADESAAVASEKTALDRIRRGGLNFDGEFACLTRLEPKDAPNPFLSIDGIGSVGVPLTEREANDVRLTVGCEVAASKISFENAAWDAWIKETIGPEAFNTLVGDHGPRMAPTFVLRNLVITGPDDENTVFSHPASENQVGTLFVSLPSSHTGGALSFSFEDEVFSADIQNQSGFLTSAVASFSGVVASAAPVQTGFQASLVYDILSRPGSDPITLPNTDDIEAQLKAALETWMSESASFPSARIHILLEKTYNPDGEFCAEDLRDADEHLWKHLAPVLQDVGLHAYLAHIEVTVDADASVSSWESYADGTSMRDPWQDIEQEDFHFNIEDCLSDGKGELRVTELFDAEGTPIRVDGVEFEVADLVGEEEMTRFAPDEEKFERDSAWNASLTHVYLRTALILTKTTAEMAPDGERAYTYAVSELSSSLSDAPTPRETILVDTLLKLGAEATNDQRKGIVSTLQSCAARWKDVAVLVRALDACRVDRDVSILGMDNLVAAVKAFGWDPLRTVFDKIIENEETNLGRQLFLTTLSATAREEGNEALTLWCSEALERLLRSLRPMEGRKEGTFSPNTIIPQLDTQMLGLPFWLAFLKTVKSGIIANMSPELATALVSLGVDRAVETFPESPTTGPPDGPMPDPQPVMDVLHACLDAKHTQKIERVAQRLREGAGNADVYKTTAPWSLYAKLVDMLDEYLTREPDALNEMVVFFSDALREMLRGDGCQIVAGNYNMVLLEKAFRRAGGAFRAGYWSRRSSGDIQVLLRAVTENSPDADLSDLKASVVDTAIRSFDLSPFLPRHPATAQSYVAVTDEIVRLVQFLIDFGAQEKVPPLLTDLLALPPSGFTLAQHIDKILVPLVLDPNAKLLLTGINSFEFFCVAVLKGFVNTVFESKPHELVPATEIAGVGCSDAACNECRDVREFLGSPRDRTEFSRGGKIRRHIEASVRSRVKVWGVTLKTTTLATPHTLHLQKPAHMVDARAELCRRGLALLGQLGDAPARSRLLGADYVPISTRFVLPKKPPGAAPQVQSNSTLKRPGQQLHGERRQKKTKT
;
A
#
# COMPACT_ATOMS: atom_id res chain seq x y z
N MET A 1 51.21 12.67 14.91
CA MET A 1 52.61 12.41 14.51
C MET A 1 52.59 11.33 13.45
N ALA A 2 53.06 11.65 12.25
CA ALA A 2 53.51 10.70 11.24
C ALA A 2 55.01 10.38 11.52
N PRO A 3 55.71 9.46 10.81
CA PRO A 3 55.31 8.92 9.50
C PRO A 3 55.59 7.41 9.23
N SER A 4 55.05 6.98 8.07
CA SER A 4 55.62 6.09 7.02
C SER A 4 56.08 4.64 7.36
N GLY A 5 55.92 3.65 6.47
CA GLY A 5 55.31 3.64 5.13
C GLY A 5 55.81 2.44 4.27
N GLU A 6 55.04 2.10 3.22
CA GLU A 6 55.36 1.28 2.01
C GLU A 6 55.90 -0.18 2.20
N VAL A 7 55.30 -1.28 1.72
CA VAL A 7 54.81 -1.79 0.39
C VAL A 7 55.93 -2.38 -0.51
N ILE A 8 55.63 -3.50 -1.21
CA ILE A 8 56.40 -4.19 -2.30
C ILE A 8 57.55 -5.11 -1.76
N GLU A 9 57.83 -6.36 -2.19
CA GLU A 9 57.57 -7.11 -3.46
C GLU A 9 57.39 -8.65 -3.29
N MET A 10 57.16 -9.36 -4.42
CA MET A 10 57.00 -10.82 -4.66
C MET A 10 58.38 -11.57 -4.70
N PRO A 11 58.58 -12.85 -5.18
CA PRO A 11 57.68 -13.85 -5.81
C PRO A 11 57.92 -15.36 -5.47
N ALA A 12 57.24 -16.24 -6.25
CA ALA A 12 57.56 -17.66 -6.59
C ALA A 12 57.52 -18.70 -5.44
N SER A 13 56.63 -19.71 -5.42
CA SER A 13 56.46 -20.86 -6.35
C SER A 13 57.65 -21.82 -6.39
N ASP A 14 57.49 -23.04 -5.86
CA ASP A 14 57.71 -24.26 -6.65
C ASP A 14 57.01 -25.50 -6.04
N ASN A 15 56.96 -26.56 -6.83
CA ASN A 15 56.23 -27.80 -6.67
C ASN A 15 56.93 -28.81 -5.73
N GLY A 16 56.16 -29.82 -5.31
CA GLY A 16 56.67 -31.07 -4.75
C GLY A 16 55.67 -32.20 -5.03
N SER A 17 56.01 -33.06 -5.99
CA SER A 17 55.19 -34.20 -6.43
C SER A 17 55.57 -35.51 -5.70
N ASP A 18 54.74 -36.52 -5.98
CA ASP A 18 55.04 -37.97 -5.91
C ASP A 18 54.96 -38.70 -4.55
N GLU A 19 53.82 -39.39 -4.41
CA GLU A 19 53.66 -40.82 -4.11
C GLU A 19 54.67 -41.57 -3.22
N VAL A 20 54.17 -42.31 -2.23
CA VAL A 20 54.06 -43.79 -2.26
C VAL A 20 53.35 -44.32 -1.00
N GLU A 21 52.67 -45.46 -1.14
CA GLU A 21 51.79 -46.13 -0.18
C GLU A 21 52.36 -46.40 1.22
N VAL A 22 51.51 -46.30 2.26
CA VAL A 22 51.69 -47.00 3.54
C VAL A 22 50.37 -47.66 3.96
N VAL A 23 50.40 -48.99 4.11
CA VAL A 23 49.28 -49.80 4.58
C VAL A 23 48.98 -49.50 6.06
N GLY A 24 47.75 -49.07 6.37
CA GLY A 24 47.30 -48.77 7.73
C GLY A 24 45.87 -49.22 8.00
N THR A 25 45.70 -50.34 8.71
CA THR A 25 44.38 -50.85 9.12
C THR A 25 43.72 -49.98 10.19
N SER A 26 42.51 -49.48 9.96
CA SER A 26 41.62 -49.02 11.05
C SER A 26 40.15 -49.28 10.71
N LYS A 27 39.29 -49.34 11.74
CA LYS A 27 37.93 -49.90 11.65
C LYS A 27 36.86 -48.80 11.55
N SER A 28 35.98 -48.96 10.56
CA SER A 28 34.52 -48.71 10.66
C SER A 28 34.06 -47.43 11.38
N SER A 29 33.97 -46.33 10.63
CA SER A 29 32.90 -45.34 10.80
C SER A 29 32.03 -45.34 9.53
N LYS A 30 30.72 -45.53 9.67
CA LYS A 30 29.79 -45.49 8.53
C LYS A 30 29.83 -44.09 7.88
N PRO A 31 29.75 -43.97 6.55
CA PRO A 31 29.53 -42.68 5.91
C PRO A 31 28.17 -42.13 6.33
N ILE A 32 28.13 -40.81 6.53
CA ILE A 32 26.90 -40.03 6.66
C ILE A 32 26.22 -40.07 5.27
N PRO A 33 24.91 -40.30 5.17
CA PRO A 33 24.23 -40.21 3.88
C PRO A 33 24.40 -38.79 3.33
N VAL A 34 24.88 -38.68 2.09
CA VAL A 34 24.88 -37.45 1.32
C VAL A 34 23.42 -36.99 1.19
N ALA A 35 23.15 -35.71 1.39
CA ALA A 35 21.81 -35.18 1.16
C ALA A 35 21.46 -35.40 -0.32
N ALA A 36 20.30 -36.03 -0.58
CA ALA A 36 19.78 -36.09 -1.93
C ALA A 36 19.51 -34.66 -2.40
N ASP A 37 20.01 -34.33 -3.59
CA ASP A 37 19.76 -33.05 -4.24
C ASP A 37 18.31 -33.04 -4.74
N GLU A 38 17.56 -31.99 -4.42
CA GLU A 38 16.16 -31.83 -4.83
C GLU A 38 16.03 -31.87 -6.36
N SER A 39 17.01 -31.29 -7.06
CA SER A 39 17.10 -31.33 -8.52
C SER A 39 17.25 -32.76 -9.07
N ALA A 40 18.01 -33.63 -8.40
CA ALA A 40 18.29 -34.99 -8.90
C ALA A 40 17.08 -35.93 -8.80
N ALA A 41 16.27 -35.79 -7.74
CA ALA A 41 15.04 -36.56 -7.50
C ALA A 41 13.76 -35.89 -8.08
N VAL A 42 13.97 -34.87 -8.93
CA VAL A 42 12.96 -34.34 -9.86
C VAL A 42 13.35 -34.70 -11.29
N ALA A 43 14.64 -34.64 -11.64
CA ALA A 43 15.14 -34.98 -12.97
C ALA A 43 14.95 -36.46 -13.38
N SER A 44 15.21 -37.41 -12.47
CA SER A 44 15.01 -38.86 -12.73
C SER A 44 13.54 -39.18 -13.02
N GLU A 45 12.64 -38.54 -12.29
CA GLU A 45 11.20 -38.78 -12.31
C GLU A 45 10.54 -38.02 -13.48
N LYS A 46 11.02 -36.81 -13.81
CA LYS A 46 10.75 -36.13 -15.09
C LYS A 46 11.09 -37.06 -16.26
N THR A 47 12.27 -37.68 -16.24
CA THR A 47 12.67 -38.64 -17.29
C THR A 47 11.82 -39.93 -17.29
N ALA A 48 11.23 -40.34 -16.16
CA ALA A 48 10.33 -41.48 -16.10
C ALA A 48 8.94 -41.17 -16.66
N LEU A 49 8.34 -40.05 -16.26
CA LEU A 49 7.04 -39.60 -16.75
C LEU A 49 7.08 -39.23 -18.23
N ASP A 50 8.16 -38.60 -18.67
CA ASP A 50 8.43 -38.33 -20.10
C ASP A 50 8.49 -39.62 -20.93
N ARG A 51 9.16 -40.67 -20.43
CA ARG A 51 9.17 -41.98 -21.09
C ARG A 51 7.78 -42.64 -21.16
N ILE A 52 6.96 -42.53 -20.11
CA ILE A 52 5.59 -43.06 -20.13
C ILE A 52 4.72 -42.26 -21.10
N ARG A 53 4.88 -40.93 -21.13
CA ARG A 53 4.21 -40.02 -22.06
C ARG A 53 4.51 -40.37 -23.52
N ARG A 54 5.79 -40.36 -23.90
CA ARG A 54 6.26 -40.72 -25.26
C ARG A 54 5.99 -42.19 -25.61
N GLY A 55 5.92 -43.07 -24.62
CA GLY A 55 5.77 -44.52 -24.81
C GLY A 55 4.32 -45.04 -24.90
N GLY A 56 3.32 -44.23 -24.53
CA GLY A 56 1.94 -44.69 -24.58
C GLY A 56 0.80 -43.66 -24.47
N LEU A 57 1.05 -42.45 -23.96
CA LEU A 57 -0.01 -41.43 -23.78
C LEU A 57 -0.13 -40.47 -24.96
N ASN A 58 0.97 -40.20 -25.67
CA ASN A 58 1.00 -39.44 -26.94
C ASN A 58 0.31 -40.17 -28.12
N PHE A 59 -0.37 -41.30 -27.88
CA PHE A 59 -1.23 -41.90 -28.89
C PHE A 59 -2.58 -41.16 -28.89
N ASP A 60 -2.84 -40.44 -29.98
CA ASP A 60 -4.04 -39.62 -30.22
C ASP A 60 -5.35 -40.44 -30.39
N GLY A 61 -5.23 -41.76 -30.51
CA GLY A 61 -6.35 -42.68 -30.72
C GLY A 61 -6.50 -43.16 -32.16
N GLU A 62 -5.83 -42.54 -33.15
CA GLU A 62 -5.96 -42.90 -34.56
C GLU A 62 -5.08 -44.11 -34.93
N PHE A 63 -5.56 -45.33 -34.63
CA PHE A 63 -4.84 -46.56 -34.96
C PHE A 63 -4.81 -46.91 -36.46
N ALA A 64 -5.49 -46.13 -37.31
CA ALA A 64 -5.53 -46.28 -38.76
C ALA A 64 -5.89 -44.95 -39.45
N CYS A 65 -5.30 -44.68 -40.61
CA CYS A 65 -5.50 -43.45 -41.39
C CYS A 65 -5.81 -43.73 -42.88
N LEU A 66 -6.59 -42.87 -43.55
CA LEU A 66 -7.01 -43.02 -44.95
C LEU A 66 -6.50 -41.88 -45.85
N THR A 67 -5.72 -42.21 -46.86
CA THR A 67 -5.29 -41.31 -47.95
C THR A 67 -6.03 -41.66 -49.24
N ARG A 68 -6.67 -40.68 -49.88
CA ARG A 68 -7.34 -40.83 -51.19
C ARG A 68 -6.57 -40.12 -52.30
N LEU A 69 -6.40 -40.78 -53.43
CA LEU A 69 -5.52 -40.34 -54.52
C LEU A 69 -6.28 -40.24 -55.84
N GLU A 70 -6.13 -39.09 -56.51
CA GLU A 70 -6.63 -38.87 -57.87
C GLU A 70 -5.86 -39.71 -58.91
N PRO A 71 -6.44 -40.02 -60.09
CA PRO A 71 -5.81 -40.88 -61.11
C PRO A 71 -4.48 -40.36 -61.69
N LYS A 72 -4.15 -39.09 -61.44
CA LYS A 72 -2.88 -38.44 -61.80
C LYS A 72 -1.77 -38.64 -60.77
N ASP A 73 -2.14 -38.93 -59.52
CA ASP A 73 -1.23 -38.96 -58.36
C ASP A 73 -0.89 -40.41 -57.93
N ALA A 74 -1.57 -41.42 -58.52
CA ALA A 74 -1.27 -42.84 -58.38
C ALA A 74 -0.88 -43.46 -59.75
N PRO A 75 0.33 -44.01 -59.93
CA PRO A 75 0.72 -44.68 -61.17
C PRO A 75 -0.07 -46.00 -61.36
N ASN A 76 -0.24 -46.46 -62.61
CA ASN A 76 -0.83 -47.79 -62.85
C ASN A 76 0.22 -48.88 -62.57
N PRO A 77 -0.08 -49.94 -61.78
CA PRO A 77 0.91 -50.98 -61.46
C PRO A 77 1.36 -51.81 -62.68
N PHE A 78 0.54 -51.90 -63.74
CA PHE A 78 0.62 -52.97 -64.75
C PHE A 78 0.85 -54.34 -64.07
N LEU A 79 -0.14 -54.70 -63.25
CA LEU A 79 -0.17 -55.91 -62.44
C LEU A 79 -0.13 -57.16 -63.32
N SER A 80 0.75 -58.11 -63.02
CA SER A 80 0.86 -59.39 -63.72
C SER A 80 0.89 -60.54 -62.73
N ILE A 81 0.01 -61.53 -62.93
CA ILE A 81 -0.20 -62.66 -62.01
C ILE A 81 0.23 -63.97 -62.66
N ASP A 82 1.08 -64.74 -61.98
CA ASP A 82 1.56 -66.04 -62.45
C ASP A 82 0.40 -67.01 -62.77
N GLY A 83 0.37 -67.47 -64.01
CA GLY A 83 -0.68 -68.36 -64.53
C GLY A 83 -1.86 -67.64 -65.22
N ILE A 84 -1.94 -66.32 -65.13
CA ILE A 84 -2.96 -65.48 -65.78
C ILE A 84 -2.32 -64.53 -66.79
N GLY A 85 -1.21 -63.89 -66.42
CA GLY A 85 -0.59 -62.78 -67.15
C GLY A 85 -1.05 -61.43 -66.62
N SER A 86 -0.92 -60.39 -67.46
CA SER A 86 -1.22 -59.01 -67.09
C SER A 86 -2.73 -58.78 -66.89
N VAL A 87 -3.09 -58.13 -65.78
CA VAL A 87 -4.45 -57.83 -65.34
C VAL A 87 -4.69 -56.31 -65.44
N GLY A 88 -5.80 -55.90 -66.04
CA GLY A 88 -6.16 -54.49 -66.20
C GLY A 88 -6.48 -53.79 -64.88
N VAL A 89 -6.06 -52.53 -64.78
CA VAL A 89 -6.49 -51.57 -63.75
C VAL A 89 -6.96 -50.31 -64.48
N PRO A 90 -8.21 -49.81 -64.29
CA PRO A 90 -9.21 -50.28 -63.34
C PRO A 90 -9.71 -51.71 -63.61
N LEU A 91 -9.89 -52.50 -62.54
CA LEU A 91 -10.23 -53.91 -62.63
C LEU A 91 -11.69 -54.09 -63.10
N THR A 92 -11.89 -54.88 -64.16
CA THR A 92 -13.23 -55.22 -64.64
C THR A 92 -13.77 -56.48 -63.95
N GLU A 93 -15.10 -56.61 -63.86
CA GLU A 93 -15.75 -57.83 -63.30
C GLU A 93 -15.27 -59.12 -63.97
N ARG A 94 -14.97 -59.07 -65.27
CA ARG A 94 -14.45 -60.22 -66.00
C ARG A 94 -13.08 -60.64 -65.48
N GLU A 95 -12.15 -59.69 -65.38
CA GLU A 95 -10.79 -59.96 -64.90
C GLU A 95 -10.79 -60.40 -63.43
N ALA A 96 -11.61 -59.77 -62.58
CA ALA A 96 -11.79 -60.18 -61.19
C ALA A 96 -12.27 -61.65 -61.07
N ASN A 97 -13.25 -62.05 -61.89
CA ASN A 97 -13.71 -63.45 -61.94
C ASN A 97 -12.65 -64.40 -62.51
N ASP A 98 -11.98 -64.05 -63.60
CA ASP A 98 -10.91 -64.86 -64.20
C ASP A 98 -9.75 -65.09 -63.20
N VAL A 99 -9.41 -64.09 -62.37
CA VAL A 99 -8.46 -64.23 -61.25
C VAL A 99 -9.00 -65.13 -60.14
N ARG A 100 -10.20 -64.85 -59.60
CA ARG A 100 -10.81 -65.65 -58.52
C ARG A 100 -10.97 -67.13 -58.86
N LEU A 101 -11.33 -67.45 -60.11
CA LEU A 101 -11.48 -68.82 -60.59
C LEU A 101 -10.14 -69.55 -60.81
N THR A 102 -9.08 -68.82 -61.16
CA THR A 102 -7.79 -69.43 -61.55
C THR A 102 -6.81 -69.55 -60.38
N VAL A 103 -6.74 -68.54 -59.50
CA VAL A 103 -5.76 -68.48 -58.41
C VAL A 103 -6.38 -68.29 -57.01
N GLY A 104 -7.68 -67.96 -56.92
CA GLY A 104 -8.40 -67.73 -55.67
C GLY A 104 -8.62 -66.25 -55.35
N CYS A 105 -9.32 -65.98 -54.24
CA CYS A 105 -9.60 -64.61 -53.77
C CYS A 105 -8.38 -63.93 -53.12
N GLU A 106 -7.35 -64.69 -52.75
CA GLU A 106 -6.12 -64.18 -52.17
C GLU A 106 -4.91 -64.72 -52.96
N VAL A 107 -4.04 -63.83 -53.43
CA VAL A 107 -2.87 -64.15 -54.24
C VAL A 107 -1.62 -63.71 -53.52
N ALA A 108 -0.79 -64.67 -53.08
CA ALA A 108 0.47 -64.39 -52.39
C ALA A 108 1.45 -63.58 -53.26
N ALA A 109 2.20 -62.66 -52.66
CA ALA A 109 3.15 -61.77 -53.34
C ALA A 109 4.14 -62.49 -54.27
N SER A 110 4.55 -63.72 -53.95
CA SER A 110 5.46 -64.52 -54.78
C SER A 110 4.93 -64.88 -56.17
N LYS A 111 3.64 -64.67 -56.44
CA LYS A 111 2.97 -64.88 -57.75
C LYS A 111 2.63 -63.56 -58.46
N ILE A 112 3.03 -62.43 -57.88
CA ILE A 112 2.68 -61.09 -58.35
C ILE A 112 3.94 -60.40 -58.84
N SER A 113 3.84 -59.73 -59.99
CA SER A 113 4.86 -58.82 -60.48
C SER A 113 4.23 -57.54 -61.01
N PHE A 114 4.99 -56.45 -60.95
CA PHE A 114 4.60 -55.14 -61.47
C PHE A 114 5.46 -54.84 -62.69
N GLU A 115 4.83 -54.60 -63.85
CA GLU A 115 5.56 -54.23 -65.06
C GLU A 115 5.91 -52.72 -65.08
N ASN A 116 5.31 -51.92 -64.18
CA ASN A 116 5.64 -50.51 -63.99
C ASN A 116 6.60 -50.26 -62.81
N ALA A 117 7.88 -49.99 -63.11
CA ALA A 117 8.86 -49.62 -62.08
C ALA A 117 8.51 -48.33 -61.29
N ALA A 118 7.66 -47.44 -61.84
CA ALA A 118 7.19 -46.26 -61.12
C ALA A 118 6.23 -46.61 -59.95
N TRP A 119 5.57 -47.78 -59.99
CA TRP A 119 4.74 -48.26 -58.88
C TRP A 119 5.59 -48.57 -57.64
N ASP A 120 6.69 -49.32 -57.82
CA ASP A 120 7.60 -49.67 -56.72
C ASP A 120 8.27 -48.44 -56.10
N ALA A 121 8.62 -47.44 -56.92
CA ALA A 121 9.16 -46.16 -56.44
C ALA A 121 8.09 -45.39 -55.65
N TRP A 122 6.88 -45.26 -56.20
CA TRP A 122 5.77 -44.54 -55.56
C TRP A 122 5.36 -45.12 -54.20
N ILE A 123 5.30 -46.45 -54.06
CA ILE A 123 5.06 -47.11 -52.76
C ILE A 123 6.18 -46.77 -51.75
N LYS A 124 7.45 -46.75 -52.18
CA LYS A 124 8.61 -46.59 -51.27
C LYS A 124 8.97 -45.15 -50.94
N GLU A 125 8.67 -44.22 -51.85
CA GLU A 125 9.17 -42.83 -51.83
C GLU A 125 8.03 -41.80 -51.78
N THR A 126 6.77 -42.21 -51.92
CA THR A 126 5.59 -41.32 -51.88
C THR A 126 4.53 -41.83 -50.92
N ILE A 127 3.60 -42.69 -51.37
CA ILE A 127 2.39 -43.01 -50.59
C ILE A 127 2.67 -43.83 -49.34
N GLY A 128 3.70 -44.69 -49.35
CA GLY A 128 4.10 -45.44 -48.16
C GLY A 128 4.62 -44.49 -47.07
N PRO A 129 5.67 -43.68 -47.34
CA PRO A 129 6.12 -42.65 -46.40
C PRO A 129 5.02 -41.66 -45.99
N GLU A 130 4.17 -41.21 -46.90
CA GLU A 130 3.04 -40.33 -46.60
C GLU A 130 2.08 -40.98 -45.59
N ALA A 131 1.53 -42.15 -45.92
CA ALA A 131 0.58 -42.84 -45.04
C ALA A 131 1.23 -43.34 -43.73
N PHE A 132 2.53 -43.62 -43.71
CA PHE A 132 3.27 -43.91 -42.47
C PHE A 132 3.43 -42.68 -41.60
N ASN A 133 3.81 -41.53 -42.17
CA ASN A 133 3.93 -40.29 -41.43
C ASN A 133 2.56 -39.78 -40.94
N THR A 134 1.48 -40.03 -41.69
CA THR A 134 0.12 -39.78 -41.20
C THR A 134 -0.27 -40.73 -40.06
N LEU A 135 0.10 -42.02 -40.13
CA LEU A 135 -0.22 -43.01 -39.10
C LEU A 135 0.56 -42.83 -37.79
N VAL A 136 1.82 -42.37 -37.87
CA VAL A 136 2.71 -42.25 -36.70
C VAL A 136 2.89 -40.79 -36.25
N GLY A 137 2.39 -39.82 -37.02
CA GLY A 137 2.55 -38.39 -36.77
C GLY A 137 4.02 -37.98 -36.61
N ASP A 138 4.25 -36.99 -35.75
CA ASP A 138 5.58 -36.49 -35.40
C ASP A 138 6.41 -37.45 -34.53
N HIS A 139 5.86 -38.63 -34.19
CA HIS A 139 6.57 -39.70 -33.49
C HIS A 139 7.30 -40.66 -34.45
N GLY A 140 7.23 -40.41 -35.76
CA GLY A 140 7.92 -41.18 -36.78
C GLY A 140 9.45 -41.14 -36.61
N PRO A 141 10.16 -42.29 -36.70
CA PRO A 141 11.62 -42.29 -36.66
C PRO A 141 12.19 -41.49 -37.84
N ARG A 142 13.31 -40.78 -37.62
CA ARG A 142 14.04 -40.01 -38.65
C ARG A 142 14.49 -40.81 -39.90
N MET A 143 14.19 -42.10 -40.00
CA MET A 143 14.53 -42.96 -41.12
C MET A 143 13.30 -43.66 -41.68
N ALA A 144 13.10 -43.55 -43.00
CA ALA A 144 11.95 -44.14 -43.69
C ALA A 144 11.83 -45.68 -43.48
N PRO A 145 10.59 -46.17 -43.25
CA PRO A 145 10.29 -47.60 -43.07
C PRO A 145 10.46 -48.39 -44.39
N THR A 146 10.31 -49.70 -44.32
CA THR A 146 10.34 -50.59 -45.49
C THR A 146 8.97 -51.20 -45.75
N PHE A 147 8.47 -51.07 -46.99
CA PHE A 147 7.19 -51.65 -47.42
C PHE A 147 7.43 -52.94 -48.21
N VAL A 148 6.79 -54.04 -47.79
CA VAL A 148 6.93 -55.37 -48.40
C VAL A 148 5.54 -55.88 -48.81
N LEU A 149 5.34 -56.25 -50.08
CA LEU A 149 4.06 -56.79 -50.52
C LEU A 149 3.80 -58.15 -49.86
N ARG A 150 2.63 -58.30 -49.22
CA ARG A 150 2.16 -59.54 -48.60
C ARG A 150 1.32 -60.36 -49.59
N ASN A 151 0.23 -59.78 -50.08
CA ASN A 151 -0.72 -60.42 -50.99
C ASN A 151 -1.57 -59.38 -51.76
N LEU A 152 -2.31 -59.87 -52.75
CA LEU A 152 -3.47 -59.21 -53.37
C LEU A 152 -4.74 -59.91 -52.90
N VAL A 153 -5.72 -59.14 -52.44
CA VAL A 153 -7.06 -59.63 -52.08
C VAL A 153 -8.07 -59.13 -53.11
N ILE A 154 -8.98 -60.00 -53.57
CA ILE A 154 -10.13 -59.64 -54.40
C ILE A 154 -11.42 -60.11 -53.73
N THR A 155 -12.24 -59.16 -53.28
CA THR A 155 -13.58 -59.40 -52.69
C THR A 155 -14.69 -59.05 -53.68
N GLY A 156 -15.86 -59.66 -53.51
CA GLY A 156 -17.01 -59.55 -54.40
C GLY A 156 -18.32 -60.03 -53.74
N PRO A 157 -19.42 -60.13 -54.49
CA PRO A 157 -20.77 -60.15 -53.88
C PRO A 157 -21.16 -61.45 -53.17
N ASP A 158 -20.40 -62.53 -53.38
CA ASP A 158 -20.61 -63.83 -52.75
C ASP A 158 -19.75 -64.04 -51.49
N ASP A 159 -18.93 -63.05 -51.07
CA ASP A 159 -18.07 -63.14 -49.90
C ASP A 159 -18.76 -62.59 -48.64
N GLU A 160 -18.65 -63.32 -47.52
CA GLU A 160 -19.06 -62.83 -46.19
C GLU A 160 -18.02 -61.83 -45.63
N ASN A 161 -18.26 -61.29 -44.42
CA ASN A 161 -17.31 -60.40 -43.74
C ASN A 161 -15.89 -61.00 -43.72
N THR A 162 -14.97 -60.35 -44.44
CA THR A 162 -13.62 -60.86 -44.61
C THR A 162 -12.70 -60.21 -43.58
N VAL A 163 -12.19 -60.99 -42.62
CA VAL A 163 -11.27 -60.50 -41.58
C VAL A 163 -9.83 -60.74 -42.01
N PHE A 164 -9.02 -59.68 -42.05
CA PHE A 164 -7.62 -59.69 -42.48
C PHE A 164 -6.65 -59.89 -41.30
N SER A 165 -6.95 -60.84 -40.41
CA SER A 165 -6.11 -61.15 -39.25
C SER A 165 -4.91 -62.01 -39.65
N HIS A 166 -3.70 -61.51 -39.45
CA HIS A 166 -2.44 -62.26 -39.62
C HIS A 166 -1.56 -62.05 -38.38
N PRO A 167 -0.80 -63.07 -37.93
CA PRO A 167 0.13 -62.89 -36.81
C PRO A 167 1.27 -61.95 -37.22
N ALA A 168 1.52 -60.93 -36.39
CA ALA A 168 2.57 -59.95 -36.65
C ALA A 168 3.96 -60.61 -36.77
N SER A 169 4.75 -60.13 -37.73
CA SER A 169 6.14 -60.55 -37.90
C SER A 169 7.09 -59.71 -37.04
N GLU A 170 8.27 -60.27 -36.73
CA GLU A 170 9.30 -59.59 -35.96
C GLU A 170 9.76 -58.33 -36.73
N ASN A 171 9.65 -57.15 -36.09
CA ASN A 171 9.85 -55.79 -36.65
C ASN A 171 8.70 -55.19 -37.49
N GLN A 172 7.48 -55.77 -37.48
CA GLN A 172 6.33 -55.18 -38.15
C GLN A 172 5.65 -54.09 -37.31
N VAL A 173 5.63 -52.86 -37.85
CA VAL A 173 4.95 -51.70 -37.27
C VAL A 173 3.47 -51.65 -37.66
N GLY A 174 3.12 -52.12 -38.86
CA GLY A 174 1.77 -51.99 -39.37
C GLY A 174 1.48 -52.71 -40.69
N THR A 175 0.32 -52.39 -41.26
CA THR A 175 -0.16 -52.87 -42.55
C THR A 175 -0.71 -51.71 -43.37
N LEU A 176 -0.32 -51.63 -44.65
CA LEU A 176 -0.80 -50.66 -45.64
C LEU A 176 -1.66 -51.37 -46.69
N PHE A 177 -2.94 -51.01 -46.77
CA PHE A 177 -3.91 -51.50 -47.76
C PHE A 177 -4.04 -50.50 -48.91
N VAL A 178 -3.56 -50.86 -50.10
CA VAL A 178 -3.70 -50.06 -51.32
C VAL A 178 -4.82 -50.64 -52.17
N SER A 179 -6.01 -50.04 -52.08
CA SER A 179 -7.18 -50.42 -52.87
C SER A 179 -7.07 -49.83 -54.28
N LEU A 180 -7.01 -50.73 -55.26
CA LEU A 180 -6.86 -50.42 -56.67
C LEU A 180 -8.21 -49.97 -57.28
N PRO A 181 -8.20 -49.08 -58.29
CA PRO A 181 -9.39 -48.69 -59.03
C PRO A 181 -10.17 -49.92 -59.51
N SER A 182 -11.40 -50.08 -59.04
CA SER A 182 -12.23 -51.25 -59.24
C SER A 182 -13.68 -50.88 -58.94
N SER A 183 -14.60 -51.05 -59.90
CA SER A 183 -15.97 -50.55 -59.73
C SER A 183 -16.77 -51.46 -58.79
N HIS A 184 -17.07 -50.98 -57.58
CA HIS A 184 -17.87 -51.71 -56.59
C HIS A 184 -18.72 -50.81 -55.69
N THR A 185 -19.73 -51.41 -55.03
CA THR A 185 -20.50 -50.80 -53.93
C THR A 185 -20.54 -51.76 -52.73
N GLY A 186 -20.63 -51.26 -51.49
CA GLY A 186 -20.28 -52.06 -50.31
C GLY A 186 -18.75 -52.19 -50.16
N GLY A 187 -18.26 -53.21 -49.47
CA GLY A 187 -16.81 -53.44 -49.33
C GLY A 187 -16.09 -52.49 -48.35
N ALA A 188 -16.82 -51.71 -47.54
CA ALA A 188 -16.22 -50.76 -46.60
C ALA A 188 -15.21 -51.45 -45.67
N LEU A 189 -13.99 -50.90 -45.60
CA LEU A 189 -12.95 -51.41 -44.70
C LEU A 189 -13.16 -50.81 -43.32
N SER A 190 -13.21 -51.68 -42.32
CA SER A 190 -13.27 -51.33 -40.90
C SER A 190 -12.03 -51.85 -40.21
N PHE A 191 -11.48 -51.07 -39.31
CA PHE A 191 -10.30 -51.36 -38.53
C PHE A 191 -10.73 -51.24 -37.07
N SER A 192 -10.33 -52.20 -36.24
CA SER A 192 -10.75 -52.27 -34.84
C SER A 192 -9.58 -52.55 -33.93
N PHE A 193 -9.53 -51.83 -32.82
CA PHE A 193 -8.55 -51.98 -31.76
C PHE A 193 -9.25 -51.67 -30.43
N GLU A 194 -9.15 -52.59 -29.46
CA GLU A 194 -9.93 -52.57 -28.22
C GLU A 194 -11.44 -52.38 -28.51
N ASP A 195 -12.10 -51.39 -27.89
CA ASP A 195 -13.52 -51.05 -28.11
C ASP A 195 -13.74 -50.03 -29.26
N GLU A 196 -12.67 -49.52 -29.89
CA GLU A 196 -12.72 -48.46 -30.91
C GLU A 196 -12.71 -49.00 -32.34
N VAL A 197 -13.41 -48.29 -33.26
CA VAL A 197 -13.59 -48.73 -34.66
C VAL A 197 -13.44 -47.58 -35.66
N PHE A 198 -12.40 -47.64 -36.49
CA PHE A 198 -12.17 -46.75 -37.62
C PHE A 198 -12.79 -47.32 -38.90
N SER A 199 -13.56 -46.52 -39.64
CA SER A 199 -14.27 -46.96 -40.86
C SER A 199 -13.82 -46.18 -42.10
N ALA A 200 -13.03 -46.81 -42.96
CA ALA A 200 -12.56 -46.25 -44.22
C ALA A 200 -13.59 -46.43 -45.36
N ASP A 201 -14.25 -45.33 -45.72
CA ASP A 201 -15.13 -45.26 -46.90
C ASP A 201 -14.32 -45.27 -48.20
N ILE A 202 -14.13 -46.44 -48.81
CA ILE A 202 -13.36 -46.62 -50.06
C ILE A 202 -14.24 -46.84 -51.32
N GLN A 203 -15.55 -46.98 -51.14
CA GLN A 203 -16.53 -47.22 -52.21
C GLN A 203 -16.82 -45.97 -53.06
N ASN A 204 -16.60 -44.77 -52.52
CA ASN A 204 -16.90 -43.52 -53.22
C ASN A 204 -15.90 -43.28 -54.37
N GLN A 205 -16.40 -43.29 -55.61
CA GLN A 205 -15.60 -43.25 -56.85
C GLN A 205 -14.59 -44.40 -57.00
N SER A 206 -14.90 -45.57 -56.40
CA SER A 206 -14.07 -46.79 -56.41
C SER A 206 -13.54 -47.21 -57.78
N GLY A 207 -14.30 -47.00 -58.86
CA GLY A 207 -13.90 -47.31 -60.23
C GLY A 207 -12.78 -46.42 -60.82
N PHE A 208 -12.37 -45.35 -60.13
CA PHE A 208 -11.42 -44.35 -60.63
C PHE A 208 -10.29 -44.03 -59.64
N LEU A 209 -10.60 -43.88 -58.36
CA LEU A 209 -9.62 -43.47 -57.35
C LEU A 209 -8.80 -44.65 -56.81
N THR A 210 -7.57 -44.37 -56.39
CA THR A 210 -6.78 -45.29 -55.55
C THR A 210 -6.91 -44.83 -54.10
N SER A 211 -7.13 -45.75 -53.17
CA SER A 211 -7.21 -45.43 -51.73
C SER A 211 -6.17 -46.23 -50.96
N ALA A 212 -5.37 -45.55 -50.15
CA ALA A 212 -4.39 -46.16 -49.26
C ALA A 212 -4.87 -46.03 -47.80
N VAL A 213 -4.89 -47.14 -47.07
CA VAL A 213 -5.21 -47.14 -45.62
C VAL A 213 -4.05 -47.77 -44.87
N ALA A 214 -3.38 -47.00 -44.01
CA ALA A 214 -2.37 -47.53 -43.10
C ALA A 214 -2.99 -47.82 -41.74
N SER A 215 -2.46 -48.82 -41.03
CA SER A 215 -2.92 -49.25 -39.72
C SER A 215 -1.78 -49.87 -38.92
N PHE A 216 -1.78 -49.73 -37.60
CA PHE A 216 -0.75 -50.32 -36.75
C PHE A 216 -0.85 -51.85 -36.65
N SER A 217 0.26 -52.45 -36.21
CA SER A 217 0.36 -53.88 -35.89
C SER A 217 -0.48 -54.18 -34.65
N GLY A 218 -1.37 -55.18 -34.73
CA GLY A 218 -2.35 -55.51 -33.69
C GLY A 218 -3.79 -55.07 -34.03
N VAL A 219 -3.98 -54.13 -34.95
CA VAL A 219 -5.30 -53.71 -35.44
C VAL A 219 -5.96 -54.85 -36.23
N VAL A 220 -7.22 -55.15 -35.92
CA VAL A 220 -8.03 -56.12 -36.67
C VAL A 220 -8.75 -55.38 -37.80
N ALA A 221 -8.23 -55.53 -39.02
CA ALA A 221 -8.87 -55.04 -40.24
C ALA A 221 -9.92 -56.04 -40.76
N SER A 222 -11.08 -55.58 -41.21
CA SER A 222 -12.12 -56.39 -41.85
C SER A 222 -12.91 -55.63 -42.91
N ALA A 223 -13.27 -56.30 -44.01
CA ALA A 223 -14.16 -55.77 -45.03
C ALA A 223 -15.61 -56.19 -44.78
N ALA A 224 -16.53 -55.23 -44.86
CA ALA A 224 -17.96 -55.50 -45.04
C ALA A 224 -18.21 -56.15 -46.42
N PRO A 225 -19.34 -56.85 -46.63
CA PRO A 225 -19.60 -57.53 -47.90
C PRO A 225 -19.72 -56.53 -49.05
N VAL A 226 -19.19 -56.89 -50.22
CA VAL A 226 -19.43 -56.15 -51.46
C VAL A 226 -20.87 -56.44 -51.90
N GLN A 227 -21.60 -55.43 -52.36
CA GLN A 227 -22.99 -55.59 -52.83
C GLN A 227 -23.07 -55.75 -54.35
N THR A 228 -22.20 -55.05 -55.09
CA THR A 228 -22.09 -55.15 -56.54
C THR A 228 -20.65 -54.93 -56.98
N GLY A 229 -20.21 -55.56 -58.07
CA GLY A 229 -18.86 -55.43 -58.60
C GLY A 229 -17.82 -56.18 -57.76
N PHE A 230 -16.55 -55.80 -57.89
CA PHE A 230 -15.44 -56.40 -57.17
C PHE A 230 -14.48 -55.31 -56.67
N GLN A 231 -13.90 -55.52 -55.49
CA GLN A 231 -12.87 -54.68 -54.90
C GLN A 231 -11.54 -55.44 -54.95
N ALA A 232 -10.46 -54.78 -55.32
CA ALA A 232 -9.11 -55.34 -55.28
C ALA A 232 -8.17 -54.48 -54.44
N SER A 233 -7.49 -55.09 -53.46
CA SER A 233 -6.58 -54.38 -52.55
C SER A 233 -5.24 -55.13 -52.44
N LEU A 234 -4.15 -54.43 -52.71
CA LEU A 234 -2.79 -54.89 -52.43
C LEU A 234 -2.46 -54.60 -50.97
N VAL A 235 -1.99 -55.60 -50.24
CA VAL A 235 -1.65 -55.47 -48.81
C VAL A 235 -0.14 -55.52 -48.64
N TYR A 236 0.41 -54.50 -47.98
CA TYR A 236 1.84 -54.36 -47.70
C TYR A 236 2.10 -54.40 -46.20
N ASP A 237 3.15 -55.11 -45.79
CA ASP A 237 3.73 -55.03 -44.45
C ASP A 237 4.57 -53.76 -44.31
N ILE A 238 4.33 -53.01 -43.24
CA ILE A 238 5.16 -51.86 -42.85
C ILE A 238 6.18 -52.36 -41.82
N LEU A 239 7.46 -52.40 -42.20
CA LEU A 239 8.54 -52.92 -41.38
C LEU A 239 9.48 -51.80 -40.91
N SER A 240 9.79 -51.81 -39.61
CA SER A 240 10.87 -50.99 -39.04
C SER A 240 12.24 -51.45 -39.53
N ARG A 241 13.21 -50.54 -39.54
CA ARG A 241 14.60 -50.90 -39.86
C ARG A 241 15.23 -51.63 -38.67
N PRO A 242 16.13 -52.62 -38.90
CA PRO A 242 16.84 -53.27 -37.81
C PRO A 242 17.63 -52.25 -36.98
N GLY A 243 17.29 -52.14 -35.68
CA GLY A 243 17.95 -51.23 -34.74
C GLY A 243 17.25 -49.88 -34.50
N SER A 244 16.08 -49.62 -35.08
CA SER A 244 15.18 -48.57 -34.57
C SER A 244 14.36 -49.09 -33.37
N ASP A 245 13.94 -48.19 -32.49
CA ASP A 245 13.02 -48.53 -31.41
C ASP A 245 11.68 -49.10 -31.96
N PRO A 246 11.06 -50.05 -31.24
CA PRO A 246 9.80 -50.67 -31.68
C PRO A 246 8.64 -49.68 -31.53
N ILE A 247 8.01 -49.34 -32.65
CA ILE A 247 6.77 -48.58 -32.69
C ILE A 247 5.63 -49.60 -32.58
N THR A 248 4.90 -49.56 -31.47
CA THR A 248 3.77 -50.47 -31.19
C THR A 248 2.60 -49.66 -30.62
N LEU A 249 1.37 -50.14 -30.85
CA LEU A 249 0.22 -49.59 -30.14
C LEU A 249 0.43 -49.69 -28.63
N PRO A 250 0.05 -48.67 -27.84
CA PRO A 250 0.18 -48.71 -26.39
C PRO A 250 -0.72 -49.80 -25.80
N ASN A 251 -0.23 -50.51 -24.79
CA ASN A 251 -1.06 -51.39 -23.97
C ASN A 251 -1.69 -50.55 -22.84
N THR A 252 -2.92 -50.07 -23.05
CA THR A 252 -3.63 -49.15 -22.15
C THR A 252 -3.70 -49.65 -20.70
N ASP A 253 -3.96 -50.94 -20.51
CA ASP A 253 -4.02 -51.64 -19.20
C ASP A 253 -2.76 -51.47 -18.32
N ASP A 254 -1.58 -51.24 -18.91
CA ASP A 254 -0.31 -51.07 -18.15
C ASP A 254 0.06 -49.59 -17.93
N ILE A 255 -0.56 -48.65 -18.65
CA ILE A 255 -0.24 -47.22 -18.58
C ILE A 255 -0.64 -46.63 -17.22
N GLU A 256 -1.86 -46.89 -16.74
CA GLU A 256 -2.30 -46.42 -15.41
C GLU A 256 -1.40 -46.99 -14.30
N ALA A 257 -0.98 -48.25 -14.42
CA ALA A 257 -0.09 -48.90 -13.46
C ALA A 257 1.32 -48.29 -13.47
N GLN A 258 1.87 -47.97 -14.66
CA GLN A 258 3.16 -47.29 -14.81
C GLN A 258 3.11 -45.84 -14.31
N LEU A 259 2.07 -45.08 -14.66
CA LEU A 259 1.83 -43.72 -14.15
C LEU A 259 1.75 -43.72 -12.62
N LYS A 260 0.98 -44.64 -12.04
CA LYS A 260 0.83 -44.77 -10.59
C LYS A 260 2.16 -45.10 -9.92
N ALA A 261 2.90 -46.08 -10.45
CA ALA A 261 4.21 -46.45 -9.91
C ALA A 261 5.22 -45.27 -9.98
N ALA A 262 5.22 -44.49 -11.06
CA ALA A 262 6.08 -43.31 -11.20
C ALA A 262 5.70 -42.20 -10.19
N LEU A 263 4.41 -41.89 -10.06
CA LEU A 263 3.92 -40.85 -9.15
C LEU A 263 4.05 -41.26 -7.66
N GLU A 264 3.84 -42.53 -7.32
CA GLU A 264 4.11 -43.07 -5.97
C GLU A 264 5.60 -43.03 -5.62
N THR A 265 6.48 -43.34 -6.58
CA THR A 265 7.94 -43.26 -6.41
C THR A 265 8.36 -41.81 -6.17
N TRP A 266 7.95 -40.88 -7.04
CA TRP A 266 8.19 -39.45 -6.85
C TRP A 266 7.65 -38.94 -5.51
N MET A 267 6.43 -39.34 -5.12
CA MET A 267 5.84 -38.98 -3.83
C MET A 267 6.70 -39.39 -2.63
N SER A 268 7.27 -40.60 -2.69
CA SER A 268 8.18 -41.15 -1.67
C SER A 268 9.53 -40.43 -1.64
N GLU A 269 10.14 -40.14 -2.79
CA GLU A 269 11.49 -39.55 -2.86
C GLU A 269 11.47 -38.05 -2.52
N SER A 270 10.51 -37.30 -3.06
CA SER A 270 10.31 -35.89 -2.71
C SER A 270 9.50 -35.71 -1.40
N ALA A 271 9.40 -36.72 -0.53
CA ALA A 271 8.68 -36.62 0.75
C ALA A 271 9.31 -35.59 1.72
N SER A 272 10.58 -35.23 1.52
CA SER A 272 11.26 -34.16 2.26
C SER A 272 10.98 -32.75 1.74
N PHE A 273 10.31 -32.64 0.58
CA PHE A 273 10.12 -31.40 -0.18
C PHE A 273 8.62 -31.18 -0.45
N PRO A 274 7.88 -30.54 0.47
CA PRO A 274 6.42 -30.38 0.35
C PRO A 274 5.98 -29.53 -0.85
N SER A 275 6.85 -28.62 -1.28
CA SER A 275 6.66 -27.68 -2.39
C SER A 275 7.08 -28.25 -3.75
N ALA A 276 7.54 -29.51 -3.81
CA ALA A 276 7.91 -30.16 -5.06
C ALA A 276 6.69 -30.31 -5.99
N ARG A 277 6.89 -30.04 -7.27
CA ARG A 277 5.87 -30.05 -8.33
C ARG A 277 6.39 -30.84 -9.52
N ILE A 278 5.48 -31.25 -10.40
CA ILE A 278 5.80 -31.78 -11.73
C ILE A 278 5.09 -30.87 -12.75
N HIS A 279 5.82 -30.39 -13.75
CA HIS A 279 5.29 -29.52 -14.80
C HIS A 279 5.30 -30.29 -16.11
N ILE A 280 4.15 -30.47 -16.75
CA ILE A 280 4.01 -31.25 -17.99
C ILE A 280 3.54 -30.33 -19.11
N LEU A 281 4.37 -30.14 -20.13
CA LEU A 281 3.98 -29.38 -21.33
C LEU A 281 2.87 -30.11 -22.07
N LEU A 282 1.72 -29.46 -22.30
CA LEU A 282 0.63 -29.97 -23.12
C LEU A 282 0.91 -29.72 -24.61
N GLU A 283 0.33 -30.55 -25.47
CA GLU A 283 0.61 -30.54 -26.90
C GLU A 283 -0.15 -29.43 -27.64
N LYS A 284 -1.42 -29.19 -27.27
CA LYS A 284 -2.24 -28.18 -27.96
C LYS A 284 -2.07 -26.79 -27.35
N THR A 285 -2.25 -25.79 -28.20
CA THR A 285 -2.46 -24.41 -27.78
C THR A 285 -3.94 -24.19 -27.47
N TYR A 286 -4.21 -23.70 -26.26
CA TYR A 286 -5.54 -23.35 -25.79
C TYR A 286 -5.68 -21.83 -25.75
N ASN A 287 -6.90 -21.33 -25.91
CA ASN A 287 -7.15 -19.88 -25.89
C ASN A 287 -6.93 -19.33 -24.47
N PRO A 288 -5.99 -18.40 -24.23
CA PRO A 288 -5.76 -17.82 -22.91
C PRO A 288 -6.87 -16.86 -22.47
N ASP A 289 -7.71 -16.39 -23.40
CA ASP A 289 -8.83 -15.49 -23.09
C ASP A 289 -10.11 -16.28 -22.72
N GLY A 290 -10.26 -16.73 -21.47
CA GLY A 290 -11.53 -17.30 -21.04
C GLY A 290 -11.55 -18.07 -19.71
N GLU A 291 -12.63 -18.84 -19.55
CA GLU A 291 -12.72 -19.92 -18.57
C GLU A 291 -12.09 -21.16 -19.22
N PHE A 292 -11.17 -21.83 -18.51
CA PHE A 292 -10.46 -23.00 -19.03
C PHE A 292 -10.36 -24.08 -17.95
N CYS A 293 -10.78 -25.30 -18.27
CA CYS A 293 -10.78 -26.44 -17.37
C CYS A 293 -10.37 -27.74 -18.08
N ALA A 294 -10.26 -28.84 -17.35
CA ALA A 294 -9.83 -30.11 -17.94
C ALA A 294 -10.85 -30.71 -18.94
N GLU A 295 -12.11 -30.26 -18.91
CA GLU A 295 -13.13 -30.62 -19.92
C GLU A 295 -12.89 -29.93 -21.28
N ASP A 296 -11.99 -28.93 -21.35
CA ASP A 296 -11.63 -28.20 -22.57
C ASP A 296 -10.44 -28.81 -23.32
N LEU A 297 -9.72 -29.76 -22.72
CA LEU A 297 -8.60 -30.49 -23.33
C LEU A 297 -9.07 -31.32 -24.54
N ARG A 298 -8.22 -31.47 -25.56
CA ARG A 298 -8.53 -32.18 -26.82
C ARG A 298 -7.39 -33.10 -27.25
N ASP A 299 -7.72 -34.06 -28.10
CA ASP A 299 -6.79 -34.99 -28.76
C ASP A 299 -5.84 -35.66 -27.73
N ALA A 300 -4.53 -35.62 -27.94
CA ALA A 300 -3.52 -36.19 -27.04
C ALA A 300 -3.59 -35.66 -25.59
N ASP A 301 -4.00 -34.41 -25.37
CA ASP A 301 -4.12 -33.85 -24.01
C ASP A 301 -5.37 -34.39 -23.29
N GLU A 302 -6.47 -34.61 -24.01
CA GLU A 302 -7.67 -35.28 -23.48
C GLU A 302 -7.37 -36.73 -23.13
N HIS A 303 -6.63 -37.43 -24.01
CA HIS A 303 -6.19 -38.81 -23.76
C HIS A 303 -5.23 -38.90 -22.56
N LEU A 304 -4.26 -37.97 -22.45
CA LEU A 304 -3.39 -37.85 -21.28
C LEU A 304 -4.21 -37.65 -20.00
N TRP A 305 -5.16 -36.71 -19.99
CA TRP A 305 -5.99 -36.43 -18.83
C TRP A 305 -6.89 -37.61 -18.42
N LYS A 306 -7.48 -38.31 -19.40
CA LYS A 306 -8.35 -39.48 -19.20
C LYS A 306 -7.67 -40.58 -18.36
N HIS A 307 -6.40 -40.88 -18.62
CA HIS A 307 -5.64 -41.89 -17.87
C HIS A 307 -4.95 -41.32 -16.61
N LEU A 308 -4.59 -40.04 -16.63
CA LEU A 308 -3.89 -39.41 -15.50
C LEU A 308 -4.83 -39.06 -14.34
N ALA A 309 -6.02 -38.52 -14.60
CA ALA A 309 -6.94 -38.04 -13.56
C ALA A 309 -7.34 -39.11 -12.51
N PRO A 310 -7.68 -40.37 -12.90
CA PRO A 310 -7.94 -41.44 -11.92
C PRO A 310 -6.73 -41.72 -11.03
N VAL A 311 -5.53 -41.75 -11.61
CA VAL A 311 -4.27 -42.00 -10.90
C VAL A 311 -3.94 -40.87 -9.91
N LEU A 312 -4.17 -39.61 -10.28
CA LEU A 312 -3.98 -38.47 -9.39
C LEU A 312 -4.89 -38.56 -8.14
N GLN A 313 -6.14 -38.94 -8.34
CA GLN A 313 -7.10 -39.15 -7.24
C GLN A 313 -6.66 -40.30 -6.32
N ASP A 314 -6.16 -41.39 -6.89
CA ASP A 314 -5.68 -42.57 -6.17
C ASP A 314 -4.41 -42.31 -5.34
N VAL A 315 -3.48 -41.50 -5.87
CA VAL A 315 -2.21 -41.14 -5.21
C VAL A 315 -2.38 -39.94 -4.24
N GLY A 316 -3.45 -39.15 -4.40
CA GLY A 316 -3.73 -37.97 -3.60
C GLY A 316 -2.97 -36.72 -4.05
N LEU A 317 -2.83 -36.54 -5.36
CA LEU A 317 -2.21 -35.37 -5.99
C LEU A 317 -3.26 -34.38 -6.51
N HIS A 318 -2.87 -33.12 -6.61
CA HIS A 318 -3.69 -32.04 -7.16
C HIS A 318 -3.13 -31.61 -8.53
N ALA A 319 -4.01 -31.27 -9.46
CA ALA A 319 -3.68 -30.82 -10.80
C ALA A 319 -4.17 -29.40 -11.06
N TYR A 320 -3.35 -28.64 -11.80
CA TYR A 320 -3.61 -27.26 -12.19
C TYR A 320 -3.22 -27.04 -13.65
N LEU A 321 -4.00 -26.24 -14.37
CA LEU A 321 -3.74 -25.89 -15.77
C LEU A 321 -3.18 -24.47 -15.83
N ALA A 322 -1.97 -24.33 -16.36
CA ALA A 322 -1.23 -23.07 -16.45
C ALA A 322 -1.08 -22.64 -17.91
N HIS A 323 -1.51 -21.43 -18.27
CA HIS A 323 -1.04 -20.82 -19.50
C HIS A 323 0.35 -20.21 -19.26
N ILE A 324 1.28 -20.49 -20.16
CA ILE A 324 2.68 -20.09 -20.06
C ILE A 324 3.13 -19.37 -21.32
N GLU A 325 3.93 -18.34 -21.11
CA GLU A 325 4.64 -17.59 -22.13
C GLU A 325 6.13 -17.87 -21.96
N VAL A 326 6.75 -18.49 -22.96
CA VAL A 326 8.19 -18.76 -22.98
C VAL A 326 8.84 -17.86 -24.01
N THR A 327 9.76 -17.02 -23.56
CA THR A 327 10.55 -16.12 -24.41
C THR A 327 11.97 -16.65 -24.55
N VAL A 328 12.45 -16.78 -25.79
CA VAL A 328 13.80 -17.26 -26.11
C VAL A 328 14.50 -16.25 -27.00
N ASP A 329 15.60 -15.71 -26.51
CA ASP A 329 16.47 -14.80 -27.25
C ASP A 329 17.70 -15.55 -27.79
N ALA A 330 18.04 -15.31 -29.07
CA ALA A 330 19.31 -15.69 -29.65
C ALA A 330 19.98 -14.48 -30.32
N ASP A 331 21.27 -14.30 -30.05
CA ASP A 331 22.11 -13.27 -30.68
C ASP A 331 22.93 -13.86 -31.84
N ALA A 332 23.04 -13.12 -32.93
CA ALA A 332 23.88 -13.44 -34.09
C ALA A 332 24.67 -12.21 -34.57
N SER A 333 25.81 -12.46 -35.21
CA SER A 333 26.63 -11.40 -35.82
C SER A 333 27.28 -11.88 -37.11
N VAL A 334 27.26 -11.05 -38.16
CA VAL A 334 27.85 -11.40 -39.47
C VAL A 334 29.28 -10.82 -39.57
N SER A 335 30.26 -11.67 -39.88
CA SER A 335 31.65 -11.24 -40.06
C SER A 335 31.95 -10.81 -41.50
N SER A 336 32.70 -9.72 -41.69
CA SER A 336 32.75 -9.01 -42.98
C SER A 336 33.60 -9.65 -44.10
N TRP A 337 33.88 -10.95 -44.06
CA TRP A 337 34.90 -11.58 -44.91
C TRP A 337 34.35 -12.32 -46.13
N GLU A 338 33.09 -12.77 -46.13
CA GLU A 338 32.61 -13.73 -47.14
C GLU A 338 31.97 -13.09 -48.39
N SER A 339 31.51 -11.83 -48.34
CA SER A 339 30.84 -11.17 -49.49
C SER A 339 31.77 -10.55 -50.55
N TYR A 340 33.09 -10.58 -50.36
CA TYR A 340 34.06 -9.97 -51.29
C TYR A 340 34.54 -10.91 -52.42
N ALA A 341 33.90 -12.05 -52.63
CA ALA A 341 34.36 -13.09 -53.55
C ALA A 341 34.18 -12.77 -55.06
N ASP A 342 33.22 -11.91 -55.45
CA ASP A 342 33.04 -11.48 -56.85
C ASP A 342 32.92 -9.95 -56.98
N GLY A 343 33.95 -9.33 -57.56
CA GLY A 343 34.22 -7.89 -57.48
C GLY A 343 33.43 -7.03 -58.46
N THR A 344 32.12 -7.25 -58.62
CA THR A 344 31.31 -6.64 -59.70
C THR A 344 30.10 -5.80 -59.26
N SER A 345 29.89 -5.53 -57.97
CA SER A 345 28.84 -4.59 -57.51
C SER A 345 29.41 -3.37 -56.78
N MET A 346 28.93 -2.18 -57.18
CA MET A 346 29.23 -0.89 -56.53
C MET A 346 28.02 -0.41 -55.70
N ARG A 347 27.22 -1.36 -55.20
CA ARG A 347 26.16 -1.13 -54.21
C ARG A 347 26.73 -1.39 -52.82
N ASP A 348 26.21 -0.69 -51.82
CA ASP A 348 26.57 -0.89 -50.43
C ASP A 348 26.13 -2.32 -50.00
N PRO A 349 27.06 -3.29 -49.76
CA PRO A 349 26.68 -4.67 -49.48
C PRO A 349 25.84 -4.80 -48.21
N TRP A 350 25.92 -3.79 -47.34
CA TRP A 350 25.28 -3.77 -46.02
C TRP A 350 23.83 -3.25 -46.05
N GLN A 351 23.32 -2.81 -47.20
CA GLN A 351 21.91 -2.39 -47.36
C GLN A 351 20.96 -3.50 -47.80
N ASP A 352 21.50 -4.60 -48.34
CA ASP A 352 20.74 -5.74 -48.86
C ASP A 352 20.81 -6.95 -47.91
N ILE A 353 21.29 -6.77 -46.66
CA ILE A 353 21.29 -7.82 -45.63
C ILE A 353 19.92 -7.89 -44.97
N GLU A 354 19.31 -9.07 -44.99
CA GLU A 354 18.00 -9.39 -44.43
C GLU A 354 18.15 -10.38 -43.25
N GLN A 355 17.06 -10.80 -42.62
CA GLN A 355 17.09 -11.69 -41.44
C GLN A 355 17.73 -13.05 -41.76
N GLU A 356 17.54 -13.52 -42.99
CA GLU A 356 18.01 -14.80 -43.53
C GLU A 356 19.55 -14.90 -43.60
N ASP A 357 20.27 -13.77 -43.56
CA ASP A 357 21.73 -13.72 -43.55
C ASP A 357 22.34 -13.96 -42.15
N PHE A 358 21.51 -14.00 -41.10
CA PHE A 358 21.94 -14.24 -39.71
C PHE A 358 21.60 -15.67 -39.29
N HIS A 359 22.59 -16.41 -38.79
CA HIS A 359 22.37 -17.75 -38.24
C HIS A 359 22.10 -17.67 -36.73
N PHE A 360 20.85 -17.89 -36.35
CA PHE A 360 20.38 -17.90 -34.96
C PHE A 360 20.18 -19.32 -34.45
N ASN A 361 20.79 -19.66 -33.31
CA ASN A 361 20.71 -20.98 -32.71
C ASN A 361 19.56 -21.10 -31.68
N ILE A 362 18.33 -20.71 -32.08
CA ILE A 362 17.14 -20.81 -31.21
C ILE A 362 16.86 -22.27 -30.79
N GLU A 363 17.07 -23.22 -31.71
CA GLU A 363 16.91 -24.66 -31.43
C GLU A 363 17.87 -25.16 -30.34
N ASP A 364 19.13 -24.69 -30.32
CA ASP A 364 20.10 -25.03 -29.27
C ASP A 364 19.68 -24.41 -27.92
N CYS A 365 19.19 -23.17 -27.92
CA CYS A 365 18.69 -22.53 -26.68
C CYS A 365 17.52 -23.32 -26.08
N LEU A 366 16.52 -23.69 -26.88
CA LEU A 366 15.40 -24.53 -26.43
C LEU A 366 15.87 -25.92 -25.97
N SER A 367 16.77 -26.56 -26.72
CA SER A 367 17.30 -27.90 -26.39
C SER A 367 18.14 -27.91 -25.11
N ASP A 368 18.80 -26.80 -24.78
CA ASP A 368 19.51 -26.59 -23.52
C ASP A 368 18.58 -26.17 -22.35
N GLY A 369 17.25 -26.12 -22.57
CA GLY A 369 16.28 -25.69 -21.56
C GLY A 369 16.35 -24.19 -21.23
N LYS A 370 16.88 -23.36 -22.13
CA LYS A 370 17.07 -21.91 -21.92
C LYS A 370 15.90 -21.11 -22.49
N GLY A 371 15.29 -20.29 -21.63
CA GLY A 371 14.29 -19.30 -21.96
C GLY A 371 13.72 -18.67 -20.69
N GLU A 372 13.16 -17.47 -20.80
CA GLU A 372 12.37 -16.86 -19.73
C GLU A 372 10.94 -17.43 -19.79
N LEU A 373 10.56 -18.23 -18.79
CA LEU A 373 9.20 -18.76 -18.66
C LEU A 373 8.40 -17.90 -17.68
N ARG A 374 7.21 -17.48 -18.10
CA ARG A 374 6.22 -16.79 -17.26
C ARG A 374 4.88 -17.52 -17.29
N VAL A 375 4.37 -17.88 -16.12
CA VAL A 375 2.95 -18.26 -15.98
C VAL A 375 2.10 -16.98 -16.15
N THR A 376 1.19 -16.99 -17.11
CA THR A 376 0.28 -15.86 -17.37
C THR A 376 -1.06 -16.05 -16.67
N GLU A 377 -1.60 -17.26 -16.71
CA GLU A 377 -2.87 -17.66 -16.08
C GLU A 377 -2.71 -19.03 -15.40
N LEU A 378 -3.49 -19.30 -14.36
CA LEU A 378 -3.49 -20.58 -13.65
C LEU A 378 -4.90 -20.93 -13.17
N PHE A 379 -5.30 -22.18 -13.35
CA PHE A 379 -6.62 -22.72 -13.00
C PHE A 379 -6.46 -24.06 -12.26
N ASP A 380 -7.42 -24.45 -11.42
CA ASP A 380 -7.58 -25.86 -11.04
C ASP A 380 -8.22 -26.67 -12.17
N ALA A 381 -8.24 -28.00 -12.04
CA ALA A 381 -8.80 -28.89 -13.07
C ALA A 381 -10.29 -28.60 -13.38
N GLU A 382 -11.02 -28.02 -12.42
CA GLU A 382 -12.43 -27.65 -12.52
C GLU A 382 -12.67 -26.25 -13.13
N GLY A 383 -11.61 -25.48 -13.36
CA GLY A 383 -11.62 -24.15 -13.98
C GLY A 383 -11.65 -22.97 -13.01
N THR A 384 -11.47 -23.19 -11.71
CA THR A 384 -11.36 -22.10 -10.73
C THR A 384 -10.04 -21.34 -10.94
N PRO A 385 -10.05 -20.01 -11.15
CA PRO A 385 -8.83 -19.22 -11.21
C PRO A 385 -7.99 -19.28 -9.92
N ILE A 386 -6.72 -19.61 -10.06
CA ILE A 386 -5.73 -19.70 -9.00
C ILE A 386 -4.76 -18.51 -9.10
N ARG A 387 -4.28 -18.04 -7.95
CA ARG A 387 -3.32 -16.94 -7.89
C ARG A 387 -1.96 -17.39 -8.44
N VAL A 388 -1.44 -16.64 -9.41
CA VAL A 388 -0.15 -16.91 -10.06
C VAL A 388 1.07 -16.56 -9.19
N ASP A 389 0.94 -15.59 -8.28
CA ASP A 389 2.05 -15.12 -7.42
C ASP A 389 2.75 -16.26 -6.65
N GLY A 390 4.03 -16.51 -6.93
CA GLY A 390 4.83 -17.57 -6.29
C GLY A 390 4.85 -18.91 -7.04
N VAL A 391 4.28 -18.97 -8.24
CA VAL A 391 4.41 -20.10 -9.17
C VAL A 391 5.47 -19.76 -10.22
N GLU A 392 6.73 -19.98 -9.84
CA GLU A 392 7.90 -19.85 -10.72
C GLU A 392 8.49 -21.26 -10.98
N PHE A 393 8.86 -21.52 -12.24
CA PHE A 393 9.61 -22.70 -12.71
C PHE A 393 10.30 -22.35 -14.04
N GLU A 394 11.39 -23.03 -14.36
CA GLU A 394 12.16 -22.79 -15.58
C GLU A 394 11.68 -23.68 -16.74
N VAL A 395 12.08 -23.36 -17.98
CA VAL A 395 11.85 -24.27 -19.13
C VAL A 395 12.46 -25.65 -18.84
N ALA A 396 13.64 -25.66 -18.18
CA ALA A 396 14.35 -26.83 -17.68
C ALA A 396 13.54 -27.74 -16.72
N ASP A 397 12.41 -27.27 -16.16
CA ASP A 397 11.55 -28.05 -15.26
C ASP A 397 10.41 -28.77 -16.01
N LEU A 398 10.16 -28.43 -17.29
CA LEU A 398 9.07 -29.02 -18.08
C LEU A 398 9.38 -30.46 -18.51
N VAL A 399 8.51 -31.40 -18.14
CA VAL A 399 8.38 -32.71 -18.80
C VAL A 399 7.96 -32.43 -20.25
N GLY A 400 8.78 -32.89 -21.20
CA GLY A 400 8.59 -32.63 -22.63
C GLY A 400 9.18 -31.31 -23.15
N GLU A 401 10.14 -30.69 -22.46
CA GLU A 401 10.82 -29.46 -22.93
C GLU A 401 11.39 -29.57 -24.36
N GLU A 402 11.95 -30.74 -24.73
CA GLU A 402 12.47 -31.00 -26.08
C GLU A 402 11.39 -30.83 -27.15
N GLU A 403 10.12 -31.06 -26.81
CA GLU A 403 8.99 -30.92 -27.73
C GLU A 403 8.68 -29.45 -28.04
N MET A 404 9.20 -28.48 -27.26
CA MET A 404 9.13 -27.06 -27.61
C MET A 404 9.74 -26.77 -28.99
N THR A 405 10.79 -27.50 -29.37
CA THR A 405 11.46 -27.36 -30.69
C THR A 405 10.59 -27.76 -31.88
N ARG A 406 9.48 -28.49 -31.66
CA ARG A 406 8.55 -28.89 -32.73
C ARG A 406 7.59 -27.78 -33.12
N PHE A 407 7.31 -26.83 -32.23
CA PHE A 407 6.34 -25.78 -32.51
C PHE A 407 6.97 -24.57 -33.20
N ALA A 408 6.25 -23.98 -34.14
CA ALA A 408 6.55 -22.63 -34.60
C ALA A 408 6.35 -21.61 -33.45
N PRO A 409 7.10 -20.49 -33.45
CA PRO A 409 6.85 -19.38 -32.52
C PRO A 409 5.49 -18.73 -32.83
N ASP A 410 4.81 -18.26 -31.79
CA ASP A 410 3.54 -17.52 -31.90
C ASP A 410 3.79 -16.03 -32.18
N GLU A 411 4.86 -15.47 -31.62
CA GLU A 411 5.43 -14.19 -32.03
C GLU A 411 6.93 -14.32 -32.32
N GLU A 412 7.38 -13.64 -33.36
CA GLU A 412 8.79 -13.51 -33.73
C GLU A 412 9.16 -12.02 -33.79
N LYS A 413 10.27 -11.64 -33.16
CA LYS A 413 10.79 -10.26 -33.15
C LYS A 413 12.26 -10.26 -33.53
N PHE A 414 12.58 -9.69 -34.67
CA PHE A 414 13.95 -9.47 -35.14
C PHE A 414 14.35 -8.01 -34.91
N GLU A 415 15.41 -7.80 -34.12
CA GLU A 415 16.04 -6.50 -33.94
C GLU A 415 17.50 -6.54 -34.43
N ARG A 416 18.01 -5.41 -34.93
CA ARG A 416 19.41 -5.28 -35.33
C ARG A 416 19.97 -3.91 -34.98
N ASP A 417 21.21 -3.88 -34.53
CA ASP A 417 21.93 -2.65 -34.23
C ASP A 417 22.74 -2.13 -35.42
N SER A 418 23.30 -0.91 -35.28
CA SER A 418 24.18 -0.31 -36.30
C SER A 418 25.61 -0.88 -36.30
N ALA A 419 25.90 -1.85 -35.45
CA ALA A 419 27.17 -2.57 -35.37
C ALA A 419 27.09 -4.00 -35.97
N TRP A 420 25.94 -4.36 -36.55
CA TRP A 420 25.67 -5.65 -37.20
C TRP A 420 25.61 -6.85 -36.24
N ASN A 421 25.24 -6.58 -34.99
CA ASN A 421 24.63 -7.58 -34.13
C ASN A 421 23.12 -7.57 -34.42
N ALA A 422 22.54 -8.76 -34.48
CA ALA A 422 21.09 -8.94 -34.50
C ALA A 422 20.67 -9.86 -33.38
N SER A 423 19.48 -9.63 -32.85
CA SER A 423 18.83 -10.49 -31.85
C SER A 423 17.49 -10.95 -32.42
N LEU A 424 17.23 -12.25 -32.29
CA LEU A 424 15.97 -12.87 -32.66
C LEU A 424 15.30 -13.38 -31.39
N THR A 425 14.12 -12.84 -31.09
CA THR A 425 13.29 -13.25 -29.95
C THR A 425 12.11 -14.05 -30.46
N HIS A 426 11.99 -15.30 -30.01
CA HIS A 426 10.81 -16.13 -30.23
C HIS A 426 9.96 -16.17 -28.95
N VAL A 427 8.66 -16.02 -29.09
CA VAL A 427 7.69 -16.17 -28.00
C VAL A 427 6.78 -17.35 -28.30
N TYR A 428 6.65 -18.26 -27.34
CA TYR A 428 5.81 -19.45 -27.42
C TYR A 428 4.70 -19.37 -26.35
N LEU A 429 3.44 -19.40 -26.78
CA LEU A 429 2.25 -19.37 -25.91
C LEU A 429 1.71 -20.80 -25.74
N ARG A 430 2.06 -21.47 -24.63
CA ARG A 430 1.75 -22.88 -24.40
C ARG A 430 0.89 -23.06 -23.15
N THR A 431 0.42 -24.29 -22.95
CA THR A 431 -0.27 -24.67 -21.71
C THR A 431 0.52 -25.80 -21.04
N ALA A 432 0.60 -25.77 -19.71
CA ALA A 432 1.26 -26.79 -18.92
C ALA A 432 0.35 -27.29 -17.79
N LEU A 433 0.36 -28.59 -17.56
CA LEU A 433 -0.28 -29.24 -16.42
C LEU A 433 0.70 -29.29 -15.25
N ILE A 434 0.34 -28.68 -14.13
CA ILE A 434 1.15 -28.64 -12.90
C ILE A 434 0.54 -29.58 -11.87
N LEU A 435 1.32 -30.57 -11.43
CA LEU A 435 0.94 -31.52 -10.38
C LEU A 435 1.59 -31.15 -9.04
N THR A 436 0.82 -31.13 -7.96
CA THR A 436 1.32 -30.78 -6.61
C THR A 436 0.83 -31.75 -5.54
N LYS A 437 1.56 -31.81 -4.41
CA LYS A 437 1.19 -32.59 -3.21
C LYS A 437 0.22 -31.87 -2.28
N THR A 438 0.02 -30.57 -2.48
CA THR A 438 -0.70 -29.70 -1.55
C THR A 438 -1.26 -28.48 -2.26
N THR A 439 -2.49 -28.11 -1.90
CA THR A 439 -3.13 -26.88 -2.38
C THR A 439 -2.69 -25.64 -1.58
N ALA A 440 -1.79 -25.78 -0.60
CA ALA A 440 -1.44 -24.70 0.33
C ALA A 440 -0.74 -23.50 -0.32
N GLU A 441 -0.02 -23.73 -1.42
CA GLU A 441 0.65 -22.71 -2.23
C GLU A 441 -0.23 -22.24 -3.41
N MET A 442 -1.28 -22.98 -3.74
CA MET A 442 -2.19 -22.77 -4.88
C MET A 442 -3.54 -22.24 -4.39
N ALA A 443 -3.53 -21.03 -3.84
CA ALA A 443 -4.75 -20.38 -3.34
C ALA A 443 -5.59 -19.80 -4.49
N PRO A 444 -6.94 -19.92 -4.46
CA PRO A 444 -7.81 -19.26 -5.44
C PRO A 444 -7.55 -17.75 -5.51
N ASP A 445 -7.58 -17.18 -6.72
CA ASP A 445 -7.58 -15.73 -6.91
C ASP A 445 -8.89 -15.18 -6.33
N GLY A 446 -8.81 -14.43 -5.23
CA GLY A 446 -9.98 -14.05 -4.44
C GLY A 446 -11.02 -13.19 -5.19
N GLU A 447 -10.64 -12.49 -6.25
CA GLU A 447 -11.58 -11.70 -7.06
C GLU A 447 -12.04 -12.46 -8.31
N ARG A 448 -11.11 -13.11 -9.04
CA ARG A 448 -11.45 -13.92 -10.22
C ARG A 448 -12.28 -15.14 -9.85
N ALA A 449 -11.86 -15.91 -8.84
CA ALA A 449 -12.58 -17.11 -8.39
C ALA A 449 -13.95 -16.80 -7.78
N TYR A 450 -14.10 -15.66 -7.07
CA TYR A 450 -15.41 -15.18 -6.64
C TYR A 450 -16.32 -14.92 -7.85
N THR A 451 -15.81 -14.19 -8.85
CA THR A 451 -16.59 -13.79 -10.03
C THR A 451 -17.00 -15.01 -10.86
N TYR A 452 -16.06 -15.93 -11.11
CA TYR A 452 -16.28 -17.19 -11.81
C TYR A 452 -17.34 -18.06 -11.09
N ALA A 453 -17.11 -18.40 -9.82
CA ALA A 453 -18.03 -19.27 -9.08
C ALA A 453 -19.42 -18.66 -8.87
N VAL A 454 -19.53 -17.32 -8.76
CA VAL A 454 -20.84 -16.65 -8.76
C VAL A 454 -21.52 -16.71 -10.12
N SER A 455 -20.78 -16.54 -11.22
CA SER A 455 -21.31 -16.65 -12.58
C SER A 455 -21.93 -18.05 -12.81
N GLU A 456 -21.13 -19.09 -12.57
CA GLU A 456 -21.53 -20.47 -12.88
C GLU A 456 -22.63 -21.04 -11.98
N LEU A 457 -22.61 -20.74 -10.68
CA LEU A 457 -23.71 -21.15 -9.79
C LEU A 457 -25.03 -20.42 -10.10
N SER A 458 -24.95 -19.23 -10.70
CA SER A 458 -26.10 -18.43 -11.14
C SER A 458 -26.61 -18.80 -12.53
N SER A 459 -25.74 -19.24 -13.45
CA SER A 459 -26.08 -19.73 -14.78
C SER A 459 -26.74 -21.13 -14.72
N SER A 460 -26.33 -21.95 -13.75
CA SER A 460 -26.82 -23.31 -13.55
C SER A 460 -28.33 -23.41 -13.33
N LEU A 461 -28.92 -24.43 -13.96
CA LEU A 461 -30.32 -24.84 -13.82
C LEU A 461 -30.48 -26.18 -13.07
N SER A 462 -29.42 -26.72 -12.46
CA SER A 462 -29.42 -28.04 -11.83
C SER A 462 -30.36 -28.11 -10.61
N ASP A 463 -31.29 -29.08 -10.60
CA ASP A 463 -32.22 -29.35 -9.49
C ASP A 463 -31.54 -29.99 -8.26
N ALA A 464 -30.30 -30.47 -8.39
CA ALA A 464 -29.45 -31.00 -7.32
C ALA A 464 -27.99 -30.61 -7.59
N PRO A 465 -27.12 -30.47 -6.57
CA PRO A 465 -25.74 -30.06 -6.78
C PRO A 465 -24.94 -31.15 -7.51
N THR A 466 -24.32 -30.78 -8.62
CA THR A 466 -23.29 -31.60 -9.29
C THR A 466 -21.97 -31.57 -8.49
N PRO A 467 -21.01 -32.48 -8.78
CA PRO A 467 -19.68 -32.44 -8.17
C PRO A 467 -18.99 -31.09 -8.38
N ARG A 468 -19.03 -30.54 -9.61
CA ARG A 468 -18.47 -29.23 -9.97
C ARG A 468 -19.12 -28.09 -9.18
N GLU A 469 -20.45 -28.03 -9.12
CA GLU A 469 -21.16 -27.03 -8.31
C GLU A 469 -20.83 -27.14 -6.81
N THR A 470 -20.61 -28.35 -6.29
CA THR A 470 -20.21 -28.57 -4.89
C THR A 470 -18.83 -27.97 -4.60
N ILE A 471 -17.89 -28.09 -5.54
CA ILE A 471 -16.55 -27.48 -5.45
C ILE A 471 -16.65 -25.94 -5.49
N LEU A 472 -17.43 -25.39 -6.41
CA LEU A 472 -17.67 -23.93 -6.49
C LEU A 472 -18.32 -23.37 -5.21
N VAL A 473 -19.27 -24.10 -4.62
CA VAL A 473 -19.86 -23.76 -3.31
C VAL A 473 -18.78 -23.72 -2.24
N ASP A 474 -17.94 -24.74 -2.14
CA ASP A 474 -16.86 -24.80 -1.15
C ASP A 474 -15.79 -23.72 -1.36
N THR A 475 -15.52 -23.32 -2.61
CA THR A 475 -14.66 -22.17 -2.95
C THR A 475 -15.28 -20.85 -2.45
N LEU A 476 -16.56 -20.57 -2.74
CA LEU A 476 -17.22 -19.37 -2.21
C LEU A 476 -17.28 -19.34 -0.68
N LEU A 477 -17.45 -20.50 -0.03
CA LEU A 477 -17.43 -20.62 1.43
C LEU A 477 -16.05 -20.32 2.03
N LYS A 478 -14.95 -20.74 1.37
CA LYS A 478 -13.58 -20.38 1.79
C LYS A 478 -13.35 -18.87 1.66
N LEU A 479 -13.76 -18.27 0.54
CA LEU A 479 -13.60 -16.83 0.28
C LEU A 479 -14.42 -15.95 1.23
N GLY A 480 -15.60 -16.42 1.67
CA GLY A 480 -16.56 -15.64 2.47
C GLY A 480 -16.03 -15.01 3.77
N ALA A 481 -14.99 -15.58 4.38
CA ALA A 481 -14.39 -15.06 5.61
C ALA A 481 -13.54 -13.78 5.38
N GLU A 482 -12.85 -13.71 4.23
CA GLU A 482 -11.90 -12.65 3.88
C GLU A 482 -12.46 -11.66 2.84
N ALA A 483 -13.52 -12.04 2.13
CA ALA A 483 -14.22 -11.20 1.15
C ALA A 483 -14.73 -9.86 1.74
N THR A 484 -14.91 -8.88 0.85
CA THR A 484 -15.56 -7.59 1.16
C THR A 484 -17.06 -7.76 1.46
N ASN A 485 -17.68 -6.79 2.13
CA ASN A 485 -19.12 -6.87 2.46
C ASN A 485 -20.03 -7.02 1.23
N ASP A 486 -19.66 -6.49 0.06
CA ASP A 486 -20.45 -6.63 -1.16
C ASP A 486 -20.24 -7.99 -1.83
N GLN A 487 -19.02 -8.55 -1.81
CA GLN A 487 -18.79 -9.95 -2.20
C GLN A 487 -19.52 -10.92 -1.27
N ARG A 488 -19.55 -10.67 0.05
CA ARG A 488 -20.30 -11.50 1.00
C ARG A 488 -21.81 -11.50 0.71
N LYS A 489 -22.39 -10.36 0.35
CA LYS A 489 -23.79 -10.28 -0.10
C LYS A 489 -24.01 -11.12 -1.36
N GLY A 490 -23.08 -11.05 -2.32
CA GLY A 490 -23.08 -11.88 -3.52
C GLY A 490 -23.06 -13.38 -3.18
N ILE A 491 -22.08 -13.82 -2.39
CA ILE A 491 -21.95 -15.22 -1.92
C ILE A 491 -23.25 -15.69 -1.27
N VAL A 492 -23.78 -14.95 -0.29
CA VAL A 492 -25.01 -15.34 0.42
C VAL A 492 -26.21 -15.39 -0.52
N SER A 493 -26.36 -14.43 -1.44
CA SER A 493 -27.47 -14.38 -2.41
C SER A 493 -27.41 -15.54 -3.41
N THR A 494 -26.23 -15.85 -3.96
CA THR A 494 -26.03 -16.95 -4.92
C THR A 494 -26.24 -18.29 -4.23
N LEU A 495 -25.61 -18.51 -3.07
CA LEU A 495 -25.73 -19.76 -2.31
C LEU A 495 -27.14 -19.96 -1.72
N GLN A 496 -27.86 -18.89 -1.38
CA GLN A 496 -29.28 -18.98 -1.04
C GLN A 496 -30.14 -19.45 -2.22
N SER A 497 -29.87 -18.93 -3.41
CA SER A 497 -30.59 -19.31 -4.63
C SER A 497 -30.34 -20.78 -4.98
N CYS A 498 -29.09 -21.23 -4.88
CA CYS A 498 -28.70 -22.63 -5.05
C CYS A 498 -29.34 -23.54 -3.98
N ALA A 499 -29.25 -23.16 -2.71
CA ALA A 499 -29.89 -23.87 -1.60
C ALA A 499 -31.40 -24.02 -1.80
N ALA A 500 -32.08 -22.99 -2.30
CA ALA A 500 -33.53 -23.01 -2.55
C ALA A 500 -33.89 -23.91 -3.74
N ARG A 501 -33.07 -23.90 -4.81
CA ARG A 501 -33.18 -24.78 -5.98
C ARG A 501 -33.01 -26.25 -5.57
N TRP A 502 -31.91 -26.56 -4.89
CA TRP A 502 -31.56 -27.92 -4.43
C TRP A 502 -32.32 -28.41 -3.19
N LYS A 503 -33.06 -27.52 -2.52
CA LYS A 503 -33.76 -27.75 -1.24
C LYS A 503 -32.84 -28.17 -0.09
N ASP A 504 -31.56 -27.77 -0.16
CA ASP A 504 -30.56 -28.03 0.88
C ASP A 504 -30.28 -26.78 1.73
N VAL A 505 -30.90 -26.73 2.91
CA VAL A 505 -30.69 -25.65 3.88
C VAL A 505 -29.27 -25.66 4.49
N ALA A 506 -28.52 -26.76 4.43
CA ALA A 506 -27.17 -26.83 4.97
C ALA A 506 -26.20 -25.94 4.19
N VAL A 507 -26.35 -25.85 2.85
CA VAL A 507 -25.57 -24.93 2.00
C VAL A 507 -25.77 -23.47 2.45
N LEU A 508 -27.02 -23.06 2.69
CA LEU A 508 -27.33 -21.73 3.19
C LEU A 508 -26.73 -21.51 4.59
N VAL A 509 -26.91 -22.44 5.54
CA VAL A 509 -26.36 -22.29 6.90
C VAL A 509 -24.83 -22.18 6.89
N ARG A 510 -24.13 -22.93 6.03
CA ARG A 510 -22.67 -22.81 5.81
C ARG A 510 -22.31 -21.41 5.29
N ALA A 511 -23.07 -20.87 4.31
CA ALA A 511 -22.84 -19.54 3.76
C ALA A 511 -23.00 -18.42 4.81
N LEU A 512 -24.04 -18.49 5.64
CA LEU A 512 -24.29 -17.50 6.69
C LEU A 512 -23.17 -17.47 7.74
N ASP A 513 -22.62 -18.63 8.12
CA ASP A 513 -21.52 -18.73 9.09
C ASP A 513 -20.16 -18.30 8.49
N ALA A 514 -19.89 -18.68 7.24
CA ALA A 514 -18.69 -18.30 6.50
C ALA A 514 -18.59 -16.78 6.28
N CYS A 515 -19.68 -16.15 5.82
CA CYS A 515 -19.74 -14.71 5.58
C CYS A 515 -19.93 -13.86 6.85
N ARG A 516 -19.98 -14.46 8.05
CA ARG A 516 -20.18 -13.77 9.34
C ARG A 516 -21.45 -12.91 9.40
N VAL A 517 -22.55 -13.43 8.83
CA VAL A 517 -23.88 -12.79 8.89
C VAL A 517 -24.37 -12.63 10.34
N ASP A 518 -23.84 -13.42 11.27
CA ASP A 518 -24.09 -13.27 12.70
C ASP A 518 -23.58 -11.94 13.28
N ARG A 519 -22.70 -11.22 12.59
CA ARG A 519 -22.17 -9.91 13.00
C ARG A 519 -22.74 -8.73 12.24
N ASP A 520 -23.05 -8.93 10.95
CA ASP A 520 -23.66 -7.94 10.06
C ASP A 520 -24.78 -8.61 9.22
N VAL A 521 -26.00 -8.51 9.74
CA VAL A 521 -27.23 -9.03 9.12
C VAL A 521 -27.60 -8.30 7.82
N SER A 522 -26.98 -7.15 7.51
CA SER A 522 -27.17 -6.47 6.23
C SER A 522 -26.54 -7.24 5.05
N ILE A 523 -25.62 -8.17 5.33
CA ILE A 523 -25.03 -9.08 4.34
C ILE A 523 -26.08 -10.04 3.77
N LEU A 524 -26.99 -10.56 4.61
CA LEU A 524 -28.09 -11.39 4.13
C LEU A 524 -29.13 -10.52 3.41
N GLY A 525 -29.52 -9.40 4.02
CA GLY A 525 -30.61 -8.55 3.53
C GLY A 525 -31.99 -9.05 3.97
N MET A 526 -32.94 -8.12 4.13
CA MET A 526 -34.25 -8.44 4.73
C MET A 526 -35.15 -9.29 3.81
N ASP A 527 -35.16 -9.02 2.50
CA ASP A 527 -35.99 -9.78 1.54
C ASP A 527 -35.51 -11.24 1.44
N ASN A 528 -34.18 -11.42 1.42
CA ASN A 528 -33.52 -12.72 1.44
C ASN A 528 -33.79 -13.49 2.74
N LEU A 529 -33.75 -12.83 3.91
CA LEU A 529 -34.17 -13.45 5.18
C LEU A 529 -35.62 -13.98 5.11
N VAL A 530 -36.55 -13.18 4.58
CA VAL A 530 -37.95 -13.59 4.41
C VAL A 530 -38.08 -14.75 3.43
N ALA A 531 -37.34 -14.73 2.31
CA ALA A 531 -37.31 -15.81 1.34
C ALA A 531 -36.75 -17.11 1.93
N ALA A 532 -35.70 -17.05 2.76
CA ALA A 532 -35.12 -18.21 3.43
C ALA A 532 -36.09 -18.86 4.42
N VAL A 533 -36.77 -18.06 5.24
CA VAL A 533 -37.81 -18.56 6.18
C VAL A 533 -38.97 -19.20 5.41
N LYS A 534 -39.43 -18.57 4.31
CA LYS A 534 -40.51 -19.10 3.47
C LYS A 534 -40.11 -20.39 2.71
N ALA A 535 -38.84 -20.57 2.38
CA ALA A 535 -38.34 -21.73 1.65
C ALA A 535 -38.06 -22.95 2.54
N PHE A 536 -37.47 -22.76 3.74
CA PHE A 536 -36.97 -23.84 4.59
C PHE A 536 -37.66 -23.95 5.96
N GLY A 537 -38.49 -22.98 6.34
CA GLY A 537 -38.98 -22.81 7.70
C GLY A 537 -37.92 -22.24 8.64
N TRP A 538 -38.35 -21.84 9.84
CA TRP A 538 -37.49 -21.19 10.82
C TRP A 538 -36.65 -22.18 11.66
N ASP A 539 -37.14 -23.40 11.91
CA ASP A 539 -36.50 -24.36 12.83
C ASP A 539 -35.05 -24.73 12.41
N PRO A 540 -34.71 -24.99 11.13
CA PRO A 540 -33.33 -25.24 10.71
C PRO A 540 -32.42 -24.01 10.84
N LEU A 541 -32.99 -22.80 10.70
CA LEU A 541 -32.27 -21.52 10.74
C LEU A 541 -32.12 -20.95 12.16
N ARG A 542 -32.86 -21.50 13.14
CA ARG A 542 -32.93 -21.03 14.52
C ARG A 542 -31.55 -20.82 15.16
N THR A 543 -30.60 -21.72 14.94
CA THR A 543 -29.24 -21.61 15.49
C THR A 543 -28.48 -20.41 14.95
N VAL A 544 -28.69 -20.06 13.68
CA VAL A 544 -28.13 -18.84 13.06
C VAL A 544 -28.87 -17.61 13.58
N PHE A 545 -30.19 -17.67 13.76
CA PHE A 545 -30.97 -16.56 14.31
C PHE A 545 -30.60 -16.25 15.76
N ASP A 546 -30.36 -17.27 16.59
CA ASP A 546 -29.84 -17.09 17.95
C ASP A 546 -28.42 -16.47 17.93
N LYS A 547 -27.53 -16.91 17.01
CA LYS A 547 -26.21 -16.26 16.79
C LYS A 547 -26.32 -14.80 16.36
N ILE A 548 -27.20 -14.44 15.42
CA ILE A 548 -27.43 -13.04 14.98
C ILE A 548 -27.88 -12.19 16.19
N ILE A 549 -28.81 -12.68 17.00
CA ILE A 549 -29.23 -11.95 18.20
C ILE A 549 -28.07 -11.80 19.19
N GLU A 550 -27.16 -12.76 19.29
CA GLU A 550 -26.04 -12.68 20.23
C GLU A 550 -24.87 -11.83 19.71
N ASN A 551 -24.50 -11.92 18.44
CA ASN A 551 -23.22 -11.42 17.89
C ASN A 551 -23.33 -10.13 17.08
N GLU A 552 -24.51 -9.77 16.56
CA GLU A 552 -24.69 -8.61 15.68
C GLU A 552 -24.18 -7.33 16.33
N GLU A 553 -23.38 -6.58 15.56
CA GLU A 553 -22.60 -5.45 16.07
C GLU A 553 -23.49 -4.22 16.32
N THR A 554 -24.59 -4.09 15.57
CA THR A 554 -25.49 -2.93 15.65
C THR A 554 -26.83 -3.26 16.31
N ASN A 555 -27.31 -2.41 17.22
CA ASN A 555 -28.69 -2.59 17.73
C ASN A 555 -29.75 -2.33 16.65
N LEU A 556 -29.44 -1.50 15.65
CA LEU A 556 -30.31 -1.25 14.51
C LEU A 556 -30.50 -2.53 13.67
N GLY A 557 -29.41 -3.25 13.37
CA GLY A 557 -29.46 -4.57 12.71
C GLY A 557 -30.30 -5.57 13.49
N ARG A 558 -30.03 -5.72 14.80
CA ARG A 558 -30.80 -6.61 15.70
C ARG A 558 -32.30 -6.26 15.75
N GLN A 559 -32.63 -4.96 15.77
CA GLN A 559 -34.00 -4.47 15.79
C GLN A 559 -34.71 -4.69 14.45
N LEU A 560 -34.05 -4.38 13.33
CA LEU A 560 -34.59 -4.60 11.99
C LEU A 560 -34.84 -6.09 11.74
N PHE A 561 -33.85 -6.94 12.05
CA PHE A 561 -33.95 -8.39 11.98
C PHE A 561 -35.16 -8.92 12.77
N LEU A 562 -35.31 -8.56 14.05
CA LEU A 562 -36.46 -8.98 14.86
C LEU A 562 -37.79 -8.43 14.35
N THR A 563 -37.81 -7.21 13.82
CA THR A 563 -39.03 -6.59 13.29
C THR A 563 -39.50 -7.31 12.03
N THR A 564 -38.59 -7.58 11.10
CA THR A 564 -38.85 -8.35 9.86
C THR A 564 -39.32 -9.76 10.20
N LEU A 565 -38.58 -10.48 11.05
CA LEU A 565 -38.92 -11.86 11.43
C LEU A 565 -40.26 -11.95 12.19
N SER A 566 -40.57 -10.96 13.04
CA SER A 566 -41.88 -10.85 13.71
C SER A 566 -43.02 -10.53 12.75
N ALA A 567 -42.77 -9.80 11.66
CA ALA A 567 -43.77 -9.57 10.61
C ALA A 567 -44.03 -10.87 9.84
N THR A 568 -42.97 -11.57 9.40
CA THR A 568 -43.06 -12.87 8.72
C THR A 568 -43.79 -13.91 9.56
N ALA A 569 -43.48 -14.01 10.86
CA ALA A 569 -44.16 -14.92 11.79
C ALA A 569 -45.68 -14.68 11.87
N ARG A 570 -46.12 -13.42 11.76
CA ARG A 570 -47.54 -13.05 11.76
C ARG A 570 -48.21 -13.31 10.40
N GLU A 571 -47.50 -13.11 9.30
CA GLU A 571 -47.98 -13.46 7.95
C GLU A 571 -48.21 -14.98 7.81
N GLU A 572 -47.28 -15.78 8.33
CA GLU A 572 -47.32 -17.25 8.27
C GLU A 572 -48.18 -17.90 9.37
N GLY A 573 -48.60 -17.13 10.38
CA GLY A 573 -49.35 -17.65 11.54
C GLY A 573 -48.52 -18.55 12.46
N ASN A 574 -47.19 -18.39 12.47
CA ASN A 574 -46.26 -19.23 13.22
C ASN A 574 -46.15 -18.78 14.69
N GLU A 575 -46.90 -19.43 15.58
CA GLU A 575 -46.92 -19.15 17.02
C GLU A 575 -45.54 -19.37 17.69
N ALA A 576 -44.79 -20.39 17.27
CA ALA A 576 -43.48 -20.72 17.86
C ALA A 576 -42.42 -19.67 17.53
N LEU A 577 -42.37 -19.21 16.28
CA LEU A 577 -41.51 -18.11 15.85
C LEU A 577 -41.94 -16.78 16.50
N THR A 578 -43.24 -16.55 16.65
CA THR A 578 -43.78 -15.35 17.35
C THR A 578 -43.34 -15.32 18.81
N LEU A 579 -43.38 -16.46 19.52
CA LEU A 579 -42.89 -16.60 20.89
C LEU A 579 -41.37 -16.37 20.94
N TRP A 580 -40.59 -17.02 20.09
CA TRP A 580 -39.13 -16.84 20.02
C TRP A 580 -38.75 -15.38 19.78
N CYS A 581 -39.44 -14.66 18.89
CA CYS A 581 -39.20 -13.23 18.65
C CYS A 581 -39.43 -12.38 19.91
N SER A 582 -40.40 -12.73 20.75
CA SER A 582 -40.64 -12.04 22.03
C SER A 582 -39.53 -12.30 23.06
N GLU A 583 -39.05 -13.54 23.16
CA GLU A 583 -37.92 -13.91 24.04
C GLU A 583 -36.59 -13.32 23.54
N ALA A 584 -36.39 -13.27 22.22
CA ALA A 584 -35.23 -12.66 21.58
C ALA A 584 -35.20 -11.13 21.77
N LEU A 585 -36.37 -10.46 21.77
CA LEU A 585 -36.48 -9.04 22.11
C LEU A 585 -36.07 -8.78 23.57
N GLU A 586 -36.48 -9.64 24.52
CA GLU A 586 -35.99 -9.54 25.91
C GLU A 586 -34.47 -9.74 26.01
N ARG A 587 -33.90 -10.71 25.28
CA ARG A 587 -32.44 -10.92 25.23
C ARG A 587 -31.71 -9.69 24.67
N LEU A 588 -32.20 -9.11 23.58
CA LEU A 588 -31.68 -7.89 22.97
C LEU A 588 -31.65 -6.74 23.97
N LEU A 589 -32.78 -6.46 24.64
CA LEU A 589 -32.90 -5.35 25.60
C LEU A 589 -31.95 -5.48 26.80
N ARG A 590 -31.60 -6.71 27.20
CA ARG A 590 -30.63 -6.99 28.27
C ARG A 590 -29.16 -6.90 27.80
N SER A 591 -28.90 -6.86 26.50
CA SER A 591 -27.55 -6.99 25.90
C SER A 591 -27.27 -5.97 24.79
N LEU A 592 -27.85 -4.77 24.89
CA LEU A 592 -27.66 -3.70 23.91
C LEU A 592 -26.18 -3.37 23.69
N ARG A 593 -25.79 -3.28 22.42
CA ARG A 593 -24.48 -2.79 21.97
C ARG A 593 -24.39 -1.26 22.16
N PRO A 594 -23.19 -0.67 22.26
CA PRO A 594 -23.05 0.79 22.15
C PRO A 594 -23.60 1.26 20.79
N MET A 595 -24.50 2.24 20.75
CA MET A 595 -25.13 2.67 19.50
C MET A 595 -24.38 3.80 18.81
N GLU A 596 -24.03 3.58 17.56
CA GLU A 596 -24.28 4.61 16.54
C GLU A 596 -25.80 4.75 16.33
N GLY A 597 -26.36 5.89 16.73
CA GLY A 597 -27.66 6.42 16.26
C GLY A 597 -28.97 5.64 16.55
N ARG A 598 -29.67 6.02 17.65
CA ARG A 598 -31.15 6.11 17.85
C ARG A 598 -32.06 4.92 17.39
N LYS A 599 -33.07 4.44 18.15
CA LYS A 599 -33.97 5.11 19.12
C LYS A 599 -34.88 4.08 19.84
N GLU A 600 -35.22 4.32 21.12
CA GLU A 600 -36.43 3.88 21.88
C GLU A 600 -36.80 2.36 21.91
N GLY A 601 -37.06 1.68 23.05
CA GLY A 601 -37.11 1.97 24.50
C GLY A 601 -37.26 0.61 25.25
N THR A 602 -37.45 0.44 26.57
CA THR A 602 -37.57 1.31 27.75
C THR A 602 -36.81 0.64 28.90
N PHE A 603 -36.30 1.39 29.89
CA PHE A 603 -35.14 0.96 30.68
C PHE A 603 -35.20 1.32 32.19
N SER A 604 -34.34 0.67 32.99
CA SER A 604 -34.21 0.87 34.45
C SER A 604 -33.05 1.82 34.86
N PRO A 605 -33.13 2.49 36.03
CA PRO A 605 -32.11 3.45 36.49
C PRO A 605 -30.67 2.93 36.43
N ASN A 606 -30.47 1.72 36.95
CA ASN A 606 -29.15 1.13 37.17
C ASN A 606 -28.52 0.57 35.89
N THR A 607 -29.26 0.58 34.77
CA THR A 607 -28.80 0.08 33.46
C THR A 607 -28.50 1.24 32.51
N ILE A 608 -29.37 2.26 32.48
CA ILE A 608 -29.26 3.42 31.56
C ILE A 608 -28.02 4.26 31.87
N ILE A 609 -27.84 4.61 33.14
CA ILE A 609 -26.92 5.69 33.53
C ILE A 609 -25.48 5.36 33.12
N PRO A 610 -24.91 4.18 33.44
CA PRO A 610 -23.55 3.83 33.01
C PRO A 610 -23.42 3.69 31.48
N GLN A 611 -24.47 3.22 30.79
CA GLN A 611 -24.45 3.03 29.33
C GLN A 611 -24.44 4.36 28.58
N LEU A 612 -25.26 5.32 28.99
CA LEU A 612 -25.24 6.69 28.44
C LEU A 612 -23.90 7.39 28.71
N ASP A 613 -23.29 7.15 29.88
CA ASP A 613 -22.03 7.75 30.28
C ASP A 613 -20.84 7.30 29.41
N THR A 614 -20.89 6.06 28.93
CA THR A 614 -19.85 5.48 28.04
C THR A 614 -19.97 5.87 26.56
N GLN A 615 -21.04 6.56 26.13
CA GLN A 615 -21.37 6.72 24.70
C GLN A 615 -20.87 8.03 24.04
N MET A 616 -20.20 8.94 24.76
CA MET A 616 -19.66 10.21 24.24
C MET A 616 -20.61 11.02 23.32
N LEU A 617 -21.91 10.98 23.60
CA LEU A 617 -22.96 11.55 22.75
C LEU A 617 -22.84 13.07 22.63
N GLY A 618 -23.09 13.64 21.45
CA GLY A 618 -22.93 15.08 21.20
C GLY A 618 -24.07 15.98 21.70
N LEU A 619 -23.81 17.28 21.83
CA LEU A 619 -24.75 18.29 22.36
C LEU A 619 -26.19 18.23 21.77
N PRO A 620 -26.42 18.06 20.45
CA PRO A 620 -27.79 18.00 19.91
C PRO A 620 -28.61 16.81 20.41
N PHE A 621 -27.95 15.70 20.80
CA PHE A 621 -28.62 14.59 21.46
C PHE A 621 -29.06 15.00 22.88
N TRP A 622 -28.16 15.56 23.68
CA TRP A 622 -28.46 15.91 25.07
C TRP A 622 -29.52 16.99 25.20
N LEU A 623 -29.54 17.99 24.32
CA LEU A 623 -30.60 18.99 24.28
C LEU A 623 -31.96 18.38 23.92
N ALA A 624 -32.02 17.50 22.91
CA ALA A 624 -33.24 16.79 22.56
C ALA A 624 -33.71 15.84 23.68
N PHE A 625 -32.77 15.17 24.35
CA PHE A 625 -33.01 14.30 25.51
C PHE A 625 -33.60 15.09 26.68
N LEU A 626 -32.94 16.16 27.12
CA LEU A 626 -33.43 17.04 28.20
C LEU A 626 -34.81 17.62 27.89
N LYS A 627 -35.04 18.06 26.64
CA LYS A 627 -36.35 18.56 26.18
C LYS A 627 -37.44 17.48 26.21
N THR A 628 -37.10 16.23 25.91
CA THR A 628 -38.02 15.07 25.92
C THR A 628 -38.32 14.58 27.34
N VAL A 629 -37.34 14.62 28.24
CA VAL A 629 -37.53 14.35 29.67
C VAL A 629 -38.41 15.45 30.29
N LYS A 630 -38.16 16.72 29.94
CA LYS A 630 -38.95 17.88 30.43
C LYS A 630 -40.38 17.94 29.85
N SER A 631 -40.63 17.41 28.64
CA SER A 631 -41.96 17.42 28.01
C SER A 631 -42.91 16.33 28.53
N GLY A 632 -42.47 15.48 29.46
CA GLY A 632 -43.34 14.52 30.15
C GLY A 632 -43.73 13.28 29.33
N ILE A 633 -43.10 13.05 28.17
CA ILE A 633 -43.35 11.86 27.32
C ILE A 633 -43.04 10.56 28.08
N ILE A 634 -42.18 10.60 29.10
CA ILE A 634 -41.86 9.46 29.97
C ILE A 634 -42.77 9.43 31.21
N ALA A 635 -44.09 9.43 31.01
CA ALA A 635 -45.11 9.51 32.06
C ALA A 635 -45.12 8.33 33.08
N ASN A 636 -44.33 7.28 32.84
CA ASN A 636 -44.23 6.08 33.69
C ASN A 636 -42.92 5.98 34.49
N MET A 637 -42.13 7.06 34.58
CA MET A 637 -40.80 7.08 35.22
C MET A 637 -40.88 7.60 36.68
N SER A 638 -40.05 7.07 37.59
CA SER A 638 -40.04 7.55 38.97
C SER A 638 -39.40 8.95 39.10
N PRO A 639 -39.80 9.78 40.08
CA PRO A 639 -39.26 11.14 40.26
C PRO A 639 -37.74 11.17 40.47
N GLU A 640 -37.20 10.16 41.14
CA GLU A 640 -35.77 10.00 41.44
C GLU A 640 -34.97 9.73 40.15
N LEU A 641 -35.50 8.85 39.29
CA LEU A 641 -34.89 8.56 37.98
C LEU A 641 -34.96 9.78 37.04
N ALA A 642 -36.09 10.50 37.03
CA ALA A 642 -36.21 11.74 36.26
C ALA A 642 -35.16 12.78 36.70
N THR A 643 -34.96 12.96 38.00
CA THR A 643 -33.96 13.89 38.55
C THR A 643 -32.53 13.46 38.21
N ALA A 644 -32.22 12.16 38.32
CA ALA A 644 -30.90 11.62 37.97
C ALA A 644 -30.58 11.79 36.47
N LEU A 645 -31.54 11.51 35.59
CA LEU A 645 -31.36 11.67 34.14
C LEU A 645 -31.26 13.14 33.70
N VAL A 646 -32.00 14.06 34.35
CA VAL A 646 -31.82 15.50 34.13
C VAL A 646 -30.42 15.93 34.55
N SER A 647 -29.93 15.51 35.72
CA SER A 647 -28.60 15.88 36.20
C SER A 647 -27.48 15.41 35.26
N LEU A 648 -27.51 14.12 34.87
CA LEU A 648 -26.62 13.51 33.88
C LEU A 648 -26.68 14.21 32.52
N GLY A 649 -27.90 14.47 32.03
CA GLY A 649 -28.10 15.15 30.74
C GLY A 649 -27.53 16.56 30.73
N VAL A 650 -27.61 17.29 31.84
CA VAL A 650 -27.00 18.62 31.98
C VAL A 650 -25.47 18.51 32.10
N ASP A 651 -24.92 17.54 32.84
CA ASP A 651 -23.45 17.30 32.86
C ASP A 651 -22.90 17.07 31.45
N ARG A 652 -23.45 16.07 30.73
CA ARG A 652 -22.95 15.69 29.42
C ARG A 652 -23.25 16.73 28.33
N ALA A 653 -24.36 17.49 28.42
CA ALA A 653 -24.58 18.65 27.56
C ALA A 653 -23.49 19.73 27.71
N VAL A 654 -23.01 19.97 28.94
CA VAL A 654 -22.00 21.00 29.23
C VAL A 654 -20.60 20.55 28.83
N GLU A 655 -20.26 19.27 29.03
CA GLU A 655 -18.99 18.71 28.57
C GLU A 655 -18.87 18.62 27.04
N THR A 656 -19.98 18.29 26.36
CA THR A 656 -20.05 18.15 24.89
C THR A 656 -20.36 19.47 24.19
N PHE A 657 -20.50 20.57 24.94
CA PHE A 657 -20.69 21.90 24.41
C PHE A 657 -19.46 22.34 23.59
N PRO A 658 -19.60 22.64 22.28
CA PRO A 658 -18.47 22.94 21.43
C PRO A 658 -17.82 24.28 21.82
N GLU A 659 -16.52 24.40 21.63
CA GLU A 659 -15.79 25.66 21.86
C GLU A 659 -16.34 26.78 20.95
N SER A 660 -16.71 26.44 19.70
CA SER A 660 -17.45 27.33 18.80
C SER A 660 -18.82 26.73 18.45
N PRO A 661 -19.93 27.34 18.88
CA PRO A 661 -21.28 26.89 18.52
C PRO A 661 -21.72 27.29 17.10
N THR A 662 -20.81 27.81 16.26
CA THR A 662 -21.16 28.48 14.99
C THR A 662 -20.56 27.78 13.76
N THR A 663 -21.05 26.59 13.42
CA THR A 663 -20.70 25.89 12.17
C THR A 663 -21.62 26.32 11.02
N GLY A 664 -21.43 27.54 10.52
CA GLY A 664 -22.10 28.07 9.32
C GLY A 664 -21.10 28.43 8.22
N PRO A 665 -21.51 28.42 6.94
CA PRO A 665 -20.67 28.91 5.85
C PRO A 665 -20.37 30.42 6.02
N PRO A 666 -19.25 30.93 5.47
CA PRO A 666 -18.80 32.33 5.68
C PRO A 666 -19.83 33.41 5.31
N ASP A 667 -20.71 33.16 4.33
CA ASP A 667 -21.79 34.08 3.91
C ASP A 667 -23.17 33.71 4.51
N GLY A 668 -23.20 32.85 5.54
CA GLY A 668 -24.42 32.35 6.15
C GLY A 668 -25.13 33.35 7.08
N PRO A 669 -26.43 33.13 7.39
CA PRO A 669 -27.15 33.94 8.35
C PRO A 669 -26.52 33.87 9.75
N MET A 670 -26.54 35.02 10.43
CA MET A 670 -25.95 35.28 11.76
C MET A 670 -26.22 34.14 12.76
N PRO A 671 -25.22 33.68 13.52
CA PRO A 671 -25.31 32.46 14.33
C PRO A 671 -26.49 32.47 15.29
N ASP A 672 -27.07 31.28 15.46
CA ASP A 672 -28.19 31.02 16.33
C ASP A 672 -27.73 30.97 17.80
N PRO A 673 -28.18 31.89 18.68
CA PRO A 673 -27.89 31.82 20.10
C PRO A 673 -28.68 30.71 20.82
N GLN A 674 -29.72 30.14 20.19
CA GLN A 674 -30.66 29.25 20.85
C GLN A 674 -30.03 28.00 21.47
N PRO A 675 -29.07 27.28 20.85
CA PRO A 675 -28.41 26.13 21.48
C PRO A 675 -27.64 26.50 22.75
N VAL A 676 -27.08 27.72 22.81
CA VAL A 676 -26.39 28.24 24.00
C VAL A 676 -27.40 28.55 25.11
N MET A 677 -28.49 29.22 24.75
CA MET A 677 -29.59 29.53 25.66
C MET A 677 -30.29 28.27 26.18
N ASP A 678 -30.46 27.24 25.37
CA ASP A 678 -31.06 25.96 25.78
C ASP A 678 -30.19 25.24 26.83
N VAL A 679 -28.86 25.25 26.70
CA VAL A 679 -27.94 24.72 27.74
C VAL A 679 -27.96 25.58 29.00
N LEU A 680 -27.92 26.91 28.87
CA LEU A 680 -27.95 27.81 30.03
C LEU A 680 -29.27 27.69 30.81
N HIS A 681 -30.41 27.67 30.12
CA HIS A 681 -31.72 27.40 30.73
C HIS A 681 -31.74 26.03 31.40
N ALA A 682 -31.22 24.96 30.76
CA ALA A 682 -31.17 23.64 31.38
C ALA A 682 -30.29 23.60 32.65
N CYS A 683 -29.18 24.35 32.69
CA CYS A 683 -28.35 24.50 33.89
C CYS A 683 -29.07 25.25 35.02
N LEU A 684 -29.84 26.29 34.68
CA LEU A 684 -30.61 27.11 35.63
C LEU A 684 -31.83 26.36 36.17
N ASP A 685 -32.61 25.73 35.30
CA ASP A 685 -33.75 24.86 35.64
C ASP A 685 -33.32 23.76 36.63
N ALA A 686 -32.16 23.14 36.39
CA ALA A 686 -31.59 22.09 37.24
C ALA A 686 -30.77 22.62 38.43
N LYS A 687 -30.70 23.95 38.64
CA LYS A 687 -29.94 24.62 39.70
C LYS A 687 -28.45 24.25 39.78
N HIS A 688 -27.85 23.90 38.65
CA HIS A 688 -26.44 23.50 38.56
C HIS A 688 -25.53 24.69 38.25
N THR A 689 -25.39 25.60 39.22
CA THR A 689 -24.67 26.88 39.07
C THR A 689 -23.23 26.75 38.59
N GLN A 690 -22.47 25.76 39.08
CA GLN A 690 -21.08 25.49 38.67
C GLN A 690 -20.93 25.16 37.17
N LYS A 691 -21.97 24.67 36.52
CA LYS A 691 -21.93 24.29 35.10
C LYS A 691 -22.04 25.50 34.17
N ILE A 692 -22.63 26.61 34.64
CA ILE A 692 -22.74 27.88 33.91
C ILE A 692 -21.34 28.47 33.67
N GLU A 693 -20.45 28.42 34.67
CA GLU A 693 -19.06 28.85 34.55
C GLU A 693 -18.31 28.04 33.48
N ARG A 694 -18.57 26.73 33.39
CA ARG A 694 -17.95 25.86 32.38
C ARG A 694 -18.41 26.16 30.95
N VAL A 695 -19.69 26.51 30.75
CA VAL A 695 -20.21 26.98 29.45
C VAL A 695 -19.58 28.32 29.08
N ALA A 696 -19.49 29.27 30.01
CA ALA A 696 -18.82 30.56 29.79
C ALA A 696 -17.34 30.38 29.44
N GLN A 697 -16.63 29.44 30.10
CA GLN A 697 -15.26 29.10 29.78
C GLN A 697 -15.12 28.57 28.34
N ARG A 698 -15.98 27.64 27.91
CA ARG A 698 -15.94 27.08 26.54
C ARG A 698 -16.18 28.15 25.47
N LEU A 699 -17.13 29.06 25.69
CA LEU A 699 -17.36 30.21 24.81
C LEU A 699 -16.16 31.18 24.76
N ARG A 700 -15.40 31.30 25.85
CA ARG A 700 -14.14 32.08 25.90
C ARG A 700 -13.01 31.37 25.15
N GLU A 701 -12.92 30.04 25.25
CA GLU A 701 -11.93 29.20 24.56
C GLU A 701 -12.11 29.28 23.03
N GLY A 702 -13.35 29.17 22.52
CA GLY A 702 -13.66 29.44 21.11
C GLY A 702 -13.32 30.86 20.66
N ALA A 703 -13.59 31.86 21.51
CA ALA A 703 -13.17 33.24 21.31
C ALA A 703 -11.64 33.48 21.50
N GLY A 704 -10.84 32.43 21.62
CA GLY A 704 -9.38 32.49 21.53
C GLY A 704 -8.81 31.98 20.20
N ASN A 705 -9.57 31.17 19.44
CA ASN A 705 -9.04 30.34 18.37
C ASN A 705 -9.12 31.02 16.99
N ALA A 706 -8.00 31.59 16.53
CA ALA A 706 -7.90 32.43 15.32
C ALA A 706 -8.42 31.77 14.01
N ASP A 707 -8.42 30.44 13.87
CA ASP A 707 -8.94 29.79 12.66
C ASP A 707 -10.48 29.79 12.59
N VAL A 708 -11.18 29.88 13.73
CA VAL A 708 -12.64 30.01 13.81
C VAL A 708 -13.11 31.39 13.33
N TYR A 709 -12.26 32.42 13.41
CA TYR A 709 -12.60 33.81 13.11
C TYR A 709 -12.77 34.15 11.62
N LYS A 710 -12.53 33.20 10.70
CA LYS A 710 -12.68 33.42 9.25
C LYS A 710 -14.14 33.53 8.79
N THR A 711 -15.11 33.07 9.58
CA THR A 711 -16.53 32.96 9.16
C THR A 711 -17.52 33.75 10.00
N THR A 712 -17.26 34.05 11.27
CA THR A 712 -18.12 34.95 12.06
C THR A 712 -17.37 35.60 13.23
N ALA A 713 -17.62 36.89 13.49
CA ALA A 713 -17.03 37.61 14.61
C ALA A 713 -17.80 37.34 15.93
N PRO A 714 -17.18 36.72 16.96
CA PRO A 714 -17.90 36.23 18.15
C PRO A 714 -18.53 37.32 19.04
N TRP A 715 -18.10 38.58 18.93
CA TRP A 715 -18.78 39.70 19.61
C TRP A 715 -20.28 39.75 19.28
N SER A 716 -20.68 39.33 18.07
CA SER A 716 -22.07 39.32 17.62
C SER A 716 -22.94 38.26 18.30
N LEU A 717 -22.35 37.12 18.68
CA LEU A 717 -23.00 36.08 19.48
C LEU A 717 -23.15 36.54 20.93
N TYR A 718 -22.08 37.08 21.52
CA TYR A 718 -22.12 37.64 22.88
C TYR A 718 -23.14 38.78 23.00
N ALA A 719 -23.25 39.66 21.99
CA ALA A 719 -24.23 40.74 21.96
C ALA A 719 -25.69 40.21 22.02
N LYS A 720 -26.05 39.21 21.20
CA LYS A 720 -27.37 38.56 21.26
C LYS A 720 -27.64 37.91 22.62
N LEU A 721 -26.67 37.16 23.14
CA LEU A 721 -26.79 36.47 24.42
C LEU A 721 -26.94 37.45 25.60
N VAL A 722 -26.25 38.61 25.56
CA VAL A 722 -26.42 39.68 26.55
C VAL A 722 -27.85 40.19 26.58
N ASP A 723 -28.51 40.38 25.44
CA ASP A 723 -29.90 40.85 25.40
C ASP A 723 -30.87 39.81 26.00
N MET A 724 -30.74 38.55 25.58
CA MET A 724 -31.58 37.44 26.05
C MET A 724 -31.38 37.13 27.54
N LEU A 725 -30.13 37.16 28.03
CA LEU A 725 -29.81 36.91 29.43
C LEU A 725 -30.16 38.11 30.33
N ASP A 726 -30.07 39.35 29.85
CA ASP A 726 -30.54 40.52 30.60
C ASP A 726 -32.08 40.52 30.74
N GLU A 727 -32.82 40.09 29.70
CA GLU A 727 -34.28 39.86 29.84
C GLU A 727 -34.59 38.74 30.84
N TYR A 728 -33.86 37.63 30.80
CA TYR A 728 -33.99 36.53 31.76
C TYR A 728 -33.70 36.97 33.20
N LEU A 729 -32.57 37.64 33.45
CA LEU A 729 -32.16 38.14 34.77
C LEU A 729 -33.00 39.31 35.28
N THR A 730 -33.85 39.89 34.43
CA THR A 730 -34.89 40.85 34.85
C THR A 730 -36.11 40.13 35.46
N ARG A 731 -36.32 38.85 35.12
CA ARG A 731 -37.36 37.98 35.70
C ARG A 731 -36.82 37.17 36.88
N GLU A 732 -35.58 36.69 36.80
CA GLU A 732 -34.90 35.84 37.79
C GLU A 732 -33.60 36.51 38.30
N PRO A 733 -33.69 37.53 39.18
CA PRO A 733 -32.54 38.33 39.59
C PRO A 733 -31.53 37.57 40.46
N ASP A 734 -31.94 36.50 41.14
CA ASP A 734 -31.08 35.72 42.04
C ASP A 734 -29.95 34.99 41.31
N ALA A 735 -30.09 34.73 40.00
CA ALA A 735 -29.10 34.04 39.17
C ALA A 735 -27.98 34.96 38.62
N LEU A 736 -27.89 36.21 39.09
CA LEU A 736 -26.93 37.19 38.58
C LEU A 736 -25.48 36.83 38.94
N ASN A 737 -25.24 36.33 40.14
CA ASN A 737 -23.88 36.08 40.66
C ASN A 737 -23.14 35.01 39.83
N GLU A 738 -23.89 34.02 39.36
CA GLU A 738 -23.46 32.91 38.50
C GLU A 738 -23.06 33.37 37.09
N MET A 739 -23.54 34.54 36.65
CA MET A 739 -23.35 35.03 35.27
C MET A 739 -22.36 36.20 35.14
N VAL A 740 -21.84 36.77 36.23
CA VAL A 740 -20.89 37.91 36.20
C VAL A 740 -19.66 37.63 35.32
N VAL A 741 -19.17 36.39 35.34
CA VAL A 741 -18.05 35.93 34.50
C VAL A 741 -18.40 35.99 33.01
N PHE A 742 -19.61 35.57 32.64
CA PHE A 742 -20.09 35.61 31.26
C PHE A 742 -20.19 37.06 30.75
N PHE A 743 -20.82 37.97 31.51
CA PHE A 743 -20.91 39.39 31.11
C PHE A 743 -19.54 40.07 31.04
N SER A 744 -18.59 39.65 31.88
CA SER A 744 -17.20 40.10 31.80
C SER A 744 -16.51 39.67 30.49
N ASP A 745 -16.77 38.45 29.99
CA ASP A 745 -16.26 38.00 28.70
C ASP A 745 -16.98 38.64 27.52
N ALA A 746 -18.30 38.79 27.60
CA ALA A 746 -19.09 39.50 26.59
C ALA A 746 -18.54 40.92 26.36
N LEU A 747 -18.27 41.66 27.45
CA LEU A 747 -17.68 42.99 27.36
C LEU A 747 -16.25 42.98 26.79
N ARG A 748 -15.45 41.93 27.02
CA ARG A 748 -14.12 41.78 26.39
C ARG A 748 -14.20 41.63 24.89
N GLU A 749 -15.14 40.82 24.40
CA GLU A 749 -15.32 40.58 22.97
C GLU A 749 -15.92 41.78 22.25
N MET A 750 -16.94 42.41 22.83
CA MET A 750 -17.55 43.63 22.27
C MET A 750 -16.57 44.80 22.21
N LEU A 751 -15.52 44.82 23.05
CA LEU A 751 -14.43 45.80 23.04
C LEU A 751 -13.16 45.33 22.29
N ARG A 752 -13.18 44.26 21.48
CA ARG A 752 -12.05 43.92 20.58
C ARG A 752 -12.02 44.89 19.37
N GLY A 753 -10.83 45.08 18.80
CA GLY A 753 -10.52 46.22 17.91
C GLY A 753 -11.43 46.40 16.70
N ASP A 754 -11.89 45.31 16.08
CA ASP A 754 -12.84 45.37 14.95
C ASP A 754 -14.30 45.55 15.42
N GLY A 755 -14.63 45.09 16.63
CA GLY A 755 -15.95 45.24 17.25
C GLY A 755 -16.26 46.69 17.63
N CYS A 756 -15.31 47.41 18.24
CA CYS A 756 -15.48 48.81 18.66
C CYS A 756 -15.94 49.75 17.53
N GLN A 757 -15.53 49.50 16.27
CA GLN A 757 -15.95 50.30 15.12
C GLN A 757 -17.40 50.00 14.69
N ILE A 758 -17.90 48.79 14.94
CA ILE A 758 -19.25 48.31 14.58
C ILE A 758 -20.27 48.60 15.70
N VAL A 759 -19.80 48.80 16.94
CA VAL A 759 -20.64 49.16 18.11
C VAL A 759 -21.27 50.57 17.98
N ALA A 760 -20.89 51.37 16.97
CA ALA A 760 -21.39 52.74 16.74
C ALA A 760 -22.90 52.91 16.46
N GLY A 761 -23.69 51.84 16.38
CA GLY A 761 -25.16 51.88 16.27
C GLY A 761 -25.86 51.78 17.63
N ASN A 762 -26.90 52.60 17.87
CA ASN A 762 -27.58 52.73 19.16
C ASN A 762 -27.94 51.40 19.85
N TYR A 763 -28.36 50.37 19.12
CA TYR A 763 -28.69 49.05 19.68
C TYR A 763 -27.47 48.37 20.33
N ASN A 764 -26.29 48.40 19.67
CA ASN A 764 -25.07 47.81 20.21
C ASN A 764 -24.55 48.57 21.45
N MET A 765 -24.80 49.89 21.52
CA MET A 765 -24.47 50.72 22.68
C MET A 765 -25.30 50.34 23.92
N VAL A 766 -26.60 50.05 23.74
CA VAL A 766 -27.47 49.54 24.82
C VAL A 766 -26.97 48.18 25.32
N LEU A 767 -26.58 47.27 24.41
CA LEU A 767 -26.04 45.97 24.79
C LEU A 767 -24.70 46.08 25.53
N LEU A 768 -23.83 47.02 25.12
CA LEU A 768 -22.55 47.28 25.80
C LEU A 768 -22.77 47.79 27.23
N GLU A 769 -23.75 48.67 27.42
CA GLU A 769 -24.13 49.19 28.74
C GLU A 769 -24.75 48.10 29.62
N LYS A 770 -25.67 47.28 29.10
CA LYS A 770 -26.20 46.08 29.78
C LYS A 770 -25.08 45.16 30.24
N ALA A 771 -24.15 44.81 29.35
CA ALA A 771 -23.01 43.95 29.69
C ALA A 771 -22.12 44.57 30.77
N PHE A 772 -21.78 45.85 30.66
CA PHE A 772 -20.99 46.57 31.66
C PHE A 772 -21.67 46.58 33.04
N ARG A 773 -22.97 46.90 33.08
CA ARG A 773 -23.79 46.94 34.31
C ARG A 773 -23.81 45.60 35.03
N ARG A 774 -23.94 44.49 34.28
CA ARG A 774 -23.98 43.12 34.83
C ARG A 774 -22.58 42.53 35.14
N ALA A 775 -21.50 43.09 34.59
CA ALA A 775 -20.12 42.63 34.80
C ALA A 775 -19.43 43.20 36.07
N GLY A 776 -20.00 44.22 36.72
CA GLY A 776 -19.72 44.55 38.13
C GLY A 776 -18.24 44.73 38.54
N GLY A 777 -17.48 45.58 37.85
CA GLY A 777 -16.14 46.00 38.30
C GLY A 777 -15.01 44.95 38.14
N ALA A 778 -15.25 43.83 37.46
CA ALA A 778 -14.33 42.68 37.35
C ALA A 778 -13.02 42.89 36.54
N PHE A 779 -12.58 44.13 36.29
CA PHE A 779 -11.49 44.46 35.36
C PHE A 779 -10.31 45.17 36.04
N ARG A 780 -9.09 44.65 35.83
CA ARG A 780 -7.83 45.21 36.37
C ARG A 780 -7.24 46.32 35.49
N ALA A 781 -6.39 47.13 36.11
CA ALA A 781 -5.54 48.17 35.51
C ALA A 781 -4.91 47.81 34.16
N GLY A 782 -4.13 46.74 34.16
CA GLY A 782 -3.32 46.30 33.02
C GLY A 782 -4.14 45.77 31.84
N TYR A 783 -5.45 45.60 32.00
CA TYR A 783 -6.37 45.38 30.90
C TYR A 783 -6.73 46.71 30.22
N TRP A 784 -7.10 47.74 31.00
CA TRP A 784 -7.50 49.04 30.47
C TRP A 784 -6.33 49.83 29.87
N SER A 785 -5.13 49.80 30.46
CA SER A 785 -3.95 50.49 29.91
C SER A 785 -3.42 49.93 28.59
N ARG A 786 -3.93 48.76 28.16
CA ARG A 786 -3.62 48.13 26.86
C ARG A 786 -4.69 48.39 25.79
N ARG A 787 -5.81 49.03 26.14
CA ARG A 787 -6.90 49.38 25.21
C ARG A 787 -6.65 50.71 24.54
N SER A 788 -7.26 50.91 23.38
CA SER A 788 -7.15 52.18 22.66
C SER A 788 -7.96 53.26 23.38
N SER A 789 -7.57 54.52 23.20
CA SER A 789 -8.38 55.66 23.67
C SER A 789 -9.80 55.62 23.07
N GLY A 790 -9.94 55.11 21.84
CA GLY A 790 -11.24 54.91 21.18
C GLY A 790 -12.16 53.91 21.91
N ASP A 791 -11.64 52.76 22.32
CA ASP A 791 -12.42 51.70 23.00
C ASP A 791 -13.05 52.24 24.30
N ILE A 792 -12.27 53.03 25.04
CA ILE A 792 -12.69 53.63 26.32
C ILE A 792 -13.71 54.76 26.09
N GLN A 793 -13.57 55.53 25.00
CA GLN A 793 -14.56 56.55 24.62
C GLN A 793 -15.90 55.94 24.15
N VAL A 794 -15.88 54.79 23.46
CA VAL A 794 -17.10 54.05 23.08
C VAL A 794 -17.84 53.56 24.33
N LEU A 795 -17.12 52.95 25.28
CA LEU A 795 -17.71 52.52 26.55
C LEU A 795 -18.30 53.70 27.36
N LEU A 796 -17.56 54.80 27.47
CA LEU A 796 -18.04 56.02 28.13
C LEU A 796 -19.30 56.57 27.46
N ARG A 797 -19.34 56.65 26.12
CA ARG A 797 -20.51 57.11 25.38
C ARG A 797 -21.71 56.20 25.62
N ALA A 798 -21.54 54.88 25.56
CA ALA A 798 -22.61 53.91 25.76
C ALA A 798 -23.29 54.03 27.14
N VAL A 799 -22.50 54.26 28.19
CA VAL A 799 -23.03 54.52 29.54
C VAL A 799 -23.67 55.91 29.63
N THR A 800 -23.05 56.95 29.05
CA THR A 800 -23.56 58.34 29.12
C THR A 800 -24.90 58.51 28.39
N GLU A 801 -25.09 57.86 27.24
CA GLU A 801 -26.31 57.96 26.44
C GLU A 801 -27.49 57.16 27.03
N ASN A 802 -27.22 56.12 27.83
CA ASN A 802 -28.24 55.21 28.37
C ASN A 802 -28.43 55.31 29.91
N SER A 803 -27.62 56.09 30.63
CA SER A 803 -27.75 56.35 32.08
C SER A 803 -27.59 57.84 32.41
N PRO A 804 -28.64 58.67 32.21
CA PRO A 804 -28.55 60.13 32.31
C PRO A 804 -28.34 60.70 33.73
N ASP A 805 -28.47 59.90 34.78
CA ASP A 805 -28.30 60.31 36.19
C ASP A 805 -26.91 59.99 36.79
N ALA A 806 -25.97 59.43 36.01
CA ALA A 806 -24.65 59.06 36.51
C ALA A 806 -23.64 60.23 36.43
N ASP A 807 -23.04 60.63 37.56
CA ASP A 807 -22.01 61.69 37.57
C ASP A 807 -20.74 61.23 36.83
N LEU A 808 -20.45 61.93 35.72
CA LEU A 808 -19.34 61.64 34.82
C LEU A 808 -17.96 61.77 35.48
N SER A 809 -17.85 62.52 36.59
CA SER A 809 -16.65 62.64 37.40
C SER A 809 -16.32 61.33 38.10
N ASP A 810 -17.31 60.78 38.82
CA ASP A 810 -17.11 59.65 39.72
C ASP A 810 -16.92 58.33 38.96
N LEU A 811 -17.54 58.17 37.79
CA LEU A 811 -17.32 56.99 36.95
C LEU A 811 -15.92 56.98 36.33
N LYS A 812 -15.42 58.15 35.87
CA LYS A 812 -14.02 58.28 35.39
C LYS A 812 -13.03 58.04 36.53
N ALA A 813 -13.29 58.62 37.70
CA ALA A 813 -12.51 58.38 38.90
C ALA A 813 -12.50 56.89 39.25
N SER A 814 -13.64 56.20 39.24
CA SER A 814 -13.75 54.77 39.55
C SER A 814 -12.94 53.88 38.60
N VAL A 815 -12.95 54.14 37.28
CA VAL A 815 -12.13 53.38 36.31
C VAL A 815 -10.63 53.62 36.53
N VAL A 816 -10.21 54.88 36.75
CA VAL A 816 -8.80 55.24 36.99
C VAL A 816 -8.30 54.76 38.36
N ASP A 817 -9.13 54.82 39.39
CA ASP A 817 -8.81 54.43 40.76
C ASP A 817 -8.79 52.91 40.93
N THR A 818 -9.70 52.19 40.26
CA THR A 818 -9.61 50.72 40.09
C THR A 818 -8.34 50.34 39.34
N ALA A 819 -7.93 51.10 38.33
CA ALA A 819 -6.66 50.88 37.63
C ALA A 819 -5.44 51.17 38.53
N ILE A 820 -5.44 52.20 39.37
CA ILE A 820 -4.28 52.46 40.23
C ILE A 820 -4.18 51.41 41.35
N ARG A 821 -5.31 51.04 41.99
CA ARG A 821 -5.32 50.05 43.10
C ARG A 821 -5.04 48.61 42.67
N SER A 822 -5.28 48.25 41.41
CA SER A 822 -5.06 46.88 40.90
C SER A 822 -3.76 46.70 40.12
N PHE A 823 -2.82 47.65 40.23
CA PHE A 823 -1.47 47.54 39.68
C PHE A 823 -0.59 46.61 40.52
N ASP A 824 -0.69 45.32 40.23
CA ASP A 824 0.13 44.25 40.80
C ASP A 824 1.24 43.88 39.80
N LEU A 825 2.50 44.03 40.23
CA LEU A 825 3.68 43.67 39.43
C LEU A 825 3.95 42.15 39.41
N SER A 826 3.42 41.39 40.38
CA SER A 826 3.73 39.97 40.53
C SER A 826 3.33 39.03 39.37
N PRO A 827 2.32 39.32 38.51
CA PRO A 827 2.00 38.50 37.34
C PRO A 827 2.99 38.68 36.18
N PHE A 828 3.65 39.84 36.09
CA PHE A 828 4.56 40.20 35.00
C PHE A 828 6.02 39.83 35.30
N LEU A 829 6.25 39.29 36.49
CA LEU A 829 7.54 38.85 36.97
C LEU A 829 7.69 37.34 36.80
N PRO A 830 8.76 36.86 36.14
CA PRO A 830 8.95 35.43 35.92
C PRO A 830 9.12 34.66 37.23
N ARG A 831 8.36 33.57 37.36
CA ARG A 831 8.42 32.63 38.50
C ARG A 831 9.73 31.81 38.55
N HIS A 832 10.63 32.02 37.59
CA HIS A 832 11.92 31.34 37.42
C HIS A 832 12.97 32.34 36.87
N PRO A 833 14.29 32.09 37.05
CA PRO A 833 15.34 33.03 36.65
C PRO A 833 15.26 33.38 35.16
N ALA A 834 14.88 34.63 34.88
CA ALA A 834 14.37 35.02 33.57
C ALA A 834 15.44 35.30 32.50
N THR A 835 15.04 35.09 31.25
CA THR A 835 15.74 35.58 30.06
C THR A 835 15.67 37.12 29.97
N ALA A 836 16.61 37.73 29.24
CA ALA A 836 16.70 39.19 29.12
C ALA A 836 15.43 39.86 28.57
N GLN A 837 14.68 39.16 27.69
CA GLN A 837 13.46 39.66 27.06
C GLN A 837 12.31 39.91 28.04
N SER A 838 12.21 39.14 29.14
CA SER A 838 11.10 39.31 30.08
C SER A 838 11.19 40.60 30.89
N TYR A 839 12.39 41.16 31.07
CA TYR A 839 12.58 42.39 31.84
C TYR A 839 12.25 43.64 31.02
N VAL A 840 12.53 43.62 29.72
CA VAL A 840 12.19 44.72 28.80
C VAL A 840 10.68 44.93 28.74
N ALA A 841 9.90 43.85 28.72
CA ALA A 841 8.44 43.91 28.74
C ALA A 841 7.86 44.65 29.97
N VAL A 842 8.46 44.46 31.16
CA VAL A 842 8.03 45.16 32.38
C VAL A 842 8.29 46.67 32.28
N THR A 843 9.45 47.06 31.74
CA THR A 843 9.78 48.49 31.50
C THR A 843 8.80 49.12 30.51
N ASP A 844 8.51 48.46 29.39
CA ASP A 844 7.54 48.90 28.38
C ASP A 844 6.13 49.13 28.97
N GLU A 845 5.66 48.23 29.83
CA GLU A 845 4.33 48.34 30.44
C GLU A 845 4.22 49.49 31.45
N ILE A 846 5.28 49.76 32.22
CA ILE A 846 5.34 50.93 33.11
C ILE A 846 5.29 52.22 32.28
N VAL A 847 6.01 52.30 31.16
CA VAL A 847 6.00 53.45 30.25
C VAL A 847 4.61 53.67 29.64
N ARG A 848 3.91 52.60 29.23
CA ARG A 848 2.52 52.69 28.72
C ARG A 848 1.53 53.12 29.79
N LEU A 849 1.68 52.69 31.05
CA LEU A 849 0.82 53.14 32.14
C LEU A 849 1.03 54.63 32.44
N VAL A 850 2.27 55.12 32.43
CA VAL A 850 2.57 56.55 32.58
C VAL A 850 1.96 57.35 31.42
N GLN A 851 2.09 56.88 30.17
CA GLN A 851 1.43 57.48 29.01
C GLN A 851 -0.10 57.55 29.20
N PHE A 852 -0.72 56.45 29.62
CA PHE A 852 -2.17 56.39 29.89
C PHE A 852 -2.61 57.39 30.96
N LEU A 853 -1.88 57.51 32.08
CA LEU A 853 -2.19 58.49 33.12
C LEU A 853 -2.07 59.94 32.63
N ILE A 854 -1.13 60.22 31.72
CA ILE A 854 -0.97 61.54 31.11
C ILE A 854 -2.09 61.83 30.09
N ASP A 855 -2.35 60.90 29.17
CA ASP A 855 -3.36 61.03 28.09
C ASP A 855 -4.78 61.23 28.64
N PHE A 856 -5.08 60.62 29.79
CA PHE A 856 -6.37 60.73 30.48
C PHE A 856 -6.41 61.82 31.56
N GLY A 857 -5.35 62.63 31.69
CA GLY A 857 -5.31 63.84 32.53
C GLY A 857 -5.08 63.61 34.03
N ALA A 858 -4.72 62.39 34.44
CA ALA A 858 -4.48 61.96 35.84
C ALA A 858 -2.98 61.99 36.23
N GLN A 859 -2.25 62.98 35.71
CA GLN A 859 -0.79 63.11 35.88
C GLN A 859 -0.32 63.26 37.34
N GLU A 860 -1.19 63.71 38.24
CA GLU A 860 -0.95 63.81 39.69
C GLU A 860 -0.78 62.43 40.37
N LYS A 861 -1.11 61.34 39.67
CA LYS A 861 -0.94 59.96 40.14
C LYS A 861 0.42 59.33 39.78
N VAL A 862 1.23 60.00 38.95
CA VAL A 862 2.57 59.50 38.56
C VAL A 862 3.61 59.56 39.70
N PRO A 863 3.68 60.61 40.55
CA PRO A 863 4.64 60.62 41.65
C PRO A 863 4.45 59.51 42.71
N PRO A 864 3.21 59.15 43.12
CA PRO A 864 2.97 57.94 43.92
C PRO A 864 3.51 56.66 43.25
N LEU A 865 3.21 56.44 41.96
CA LEU A 865 3.68 55.26 41.21
C LEU A 865 5.21 55.13 41.20
N LEU A 866 5.95 56.24 41.00
CA LEU A 866 7.42 56.24 41.08
C LEU A 866 7.95 55.97 42.50
N THR A 867 7.18 56.34 43.53
CA THR A 867 7.53 56.07 44.93
C THR A 867 7.34 54.59 45.26
N ASP A 868 6.22 53.99 44.81
CA ASP A 868 5.93 52.57 45.00
C ASP A 868 6.95 51.67 44.26
N LEU A 869 7.43 52.07 43.07
CA LEU A 869 8.48 51.35 42.34
C LEU A 869 9.84 51.33 43.06
N LEU A 870 10.12 52.30 43.93
CA LEU A 870 11.30 52.32 44.80
C LEU A 870 11.07 51.55 46.12
N ALA A 871 9.82 51.32 46.51
CA ALA A 871 9.43 50.75 47.80
C ALA A 871 9.50 49.22 47.80
N LEU A 872 10.72 48.68 47.95
CA LEU A 872 11.08 47.25 48.01
C LEU A 872 10.83 46.46 46.70
N PRO A 873 11.60 45.38 46.46
CA PRO A 873 11.37 44.52 45.30
C PRO A 873 10.04 43.76 45.44
N PRO A 874 9.28 43.55 44.35
CA PRO A 874 8.10 42.69 44.40
C PRO A 874 8.46 41.23 44.73
N SER A 875 7.45 40.48 45.17
CA SER A 875 7.55 39.08 45.61
C SER A 875 8.38 38.22 44.65
N GLY A 876 9.54 37.72 45.13
CA GLY A 876 10.42 36.81 44.39
C GLY A 876 11.72 37.43 43.84
N PHE A 877 11.93 38.73 43.97
CA PHE A 877 13.13 39.40 43.44
C PHE A 877 14.11 39.81 44.53
N THR A 878 15.40 39.59 44.30
CA THR A 878 16.43 40.23 45.12
C THR A 878 16.51 41.72 44.77
N LEU A 879 16.88 42.56 45.75
CA LEU A 879 17.05 44.00 45.55
C LEU A 879 18.00 44.31 44.38
N ALA A 880 19.10 43.56 44.24
CA ALA A 880 20.05 43.72 43.15
C ALA A 880 19.44 43.39 41.77
N GLN A 881 18.55 42.40 41.66
CA GLN A 881 17.88 42.06 40.40
C GLN A 881 16.83 43.12 40.01
N HIS A 882 16.02 43.60 40.96
CA HIS A 882 15.05 44.68 40.72
C HIS A 882 15.75 45.94 40.20
N ILE A 883 16.85 46.32 40.84
CA ILE A 883 17.68 47.44 40.41
C ILE A 883 18.31 47.18 39.03
N ASP A 884 19.05 46.07 38.86
CA ASP A 884 19.81 45.80 37.64
C ASP A 884 18.95 45.61 36.39
N LYS A 885 17.77 45.00 36.55
CA LYS A 885 16.95 44.51 35.43
C LYS A 885 15.67 45.31 35.17
N ILE A 886 15.16 46.08 36.13
CA ILE A 886 13.90 46.83 35.96
C ILE A 886 14.17 48.33 36.09
N LEU A 887 14.72 48.77 37.22
CA LEU A 887 14.90 50.20 37.50
C LEU A 887 16.00 50.84 36.62
N VAL A 888 17.12 50.15 36.41
CA VAL A 888 18.22 50.64 35.56
C VAL A 888 17.80 50.77 34.09
N PRO A 889 17.14 49.78 33.45
CA PRO A 889 16.57 49.98 32.12
C PRO A 889 15.54 51.10 32.05
N LEU A 890 14.61 51.22 33.02
CA LEU A 890 13.61 52.29 33.03
C LEU A 890 14.23 53.70 33.09
N VAL A 891 15.33 53.89 33.83
CA VAL A 891 16.08 55.16 33.88
C VAL A 891 16.87 55.43 32.58
N LEU A 892 17.27 54.39 31.86
CA LEU A 892 18.02 54.50 30.60
C LEU A 892 17.12 54.53 29.36
N ASP A 893 15.82 54.24 29.49
CA ASP A 893 14.87 54.20 28.38
C ASP A 893 14.55 55.63 27.86
N PRO A 894 14.67 55.88 26.54
CA PRO A 894 14.46 57.21 25.97
C PRO A 894 12.98 57.65 25.98
N ASN A 895 12.02 56.72 25.97
CA ASN A 895 10.60 57.05 26.01
C ASN A 895 10.17 57.39 27.44
N ALA A 896 10.58 56.57 28.43
CA ALA A 896 10.41 56.87 29.85
C ALA A 896 10.95 58.26 30.18
N LYS A 897 12.15 58.58 29.67
CA LYS A 897 12.76 59.90 29.84
C LYS A 897 11.91 61.01 29.22
N LEU A 898 11.38 60.84 28.00
CA LEU A 898 10.55 61.83 27.31
C LEU A 898 9.25 62.12 28.06
N LEU A 899 8.58 61.08 28.60
CA LEU A 899 7.30 61.23 29.32
C LEU A 899 7.47 61.80 30.74
N LEU A 900 8.60 61.50 31.39
CA LEU A 900 8.84 61.89 32.78
C LEU A 900 9.62 63.21 32.91
N THR A 901 10.21 63.74 31.82
CA THR A 901 10.80 65.09 31.82
C THR A 901 9.75 66.16 32.08
N GLY A 902 9.84 66.81 33.23
CA GLY A 902 8.87 67.82 33.71
C GLY A 902 8.11 67.38 34.96
N ILE A 903 8.19 66.10 35.36
CA ILE A 903 7.62 65.61 36.61
C ILE A 903 8.65 65.77 37.73
N ASN A 904 8.32 66.59 38.74
CA ASN A 904 9.21 67.03 39.83
C ASN A 904 9.87 65.91 40.68
N SER A 905 9.52 64.65 40.47
CA SER A 905 10.03 63.49 41.22
C SER A 905 11.00 62.61 40.43
N PHE A 906 11.12 62.78 39.11
CA PHE A 906 11.92 61.86 38.26
C PHE A 906 13.43 61.98 38.50
N GLU A 907 13.95 63.18 38.75
CA GLU A 907 15.39 63.38 39.05
C GLU A 907 15.80 62.65 40.35
N PHE A 908 14.94 62.70 41.38
CA PHE A 908 15.15 62.00 42.65
C PHE A 908 15.09 60.47 42.47
N PHE A 909 14.18 59.97 41.63
CA PHE A 909 14.11 58.56 41.25
C PHE A 909 15.43 58.10 40.59
N CYS A 910 15.93 58.83 39.60
CA CYS A 910 17.20 58.53 38.93
C CYS A 910 18.41 58.49 39.89
N VAL A 911 18.47 59.41 40.87
CA VAL A 911 19.51 59.42 41.92
C VAL A 911 19.42 58.17 42.81
N ALA A 912 18.21 57.78 43.22
CA ALA A 912 18.01 56.59 44.05
C ALA A 912 18.44 55.31 43.32
N VAL A 913 18.08 55.16 42.03
CA VAL A 913 18.46 54.00 41.20
C VAL A 913 19.98 53.90 41.01
N LEU A 914 20.66 55.03 40.73
CA LEU A 914 22.13 55.02 40.58
C LEU A 914 22.84 54.60 41.88
N LYS A 915 22.41 55.12 43.04
CA LYS A 915 22.95 54.72 44.35
C LYS A 915 22.71 53.23 44.62
N GLY A 916 21.51 52.74 44.32
CA GLY A 916 21.17 51.32 44.40
C GLY A 916 22.10 50.45 43.54
N PHE A 917 22.34 50.83 42.28
CA PHE A 917 23.17 50.07 41.34
C PHE A 917 24.62 49.94 41.83
N VAL A 918 25.21 51.05 42.31
CA VAL A 918 26.59 51.07 42.83
C VAL A 918 26.76 50.19 44.06
N ASN A 919 25.78 50.21 44.97
CA ASN A 919 25.89 49.56 46.28
C ASN A 919 25.43 48.09 46.28
N THR A 920 24.72 47.62 45.25
CA THR A 920 24.16 46.25 45.22
C THR A 920 24.62 45.43 44.01
N VAL A 921 24.73 46.02 42.83
CA VAL A 921 25.04 45.30 41.58
C VAL A 921 26.54 45.27 41.31
N PHE A 922 27.22 46.41 41.52
CA PHE A 922 28.62 46.59 41.14
C PHE A 922 29.66 45.89 42.06
N GLU A 923 29.26 45.51 43.28
CA GLU A 923 30.18 44.92 44.28
C GLU A 923 30.34 43.38 44.17
N SER A 924 29.54 42.71 43.33
CA SER A 924 29.64 41.27 43.10
C SER A 924 30.84 40.88 42.20
N LYS A 925 31.62 39.86 42.62
CA LYS A 925 32.91 39.47 42.01
C LYS A 925 32.76 38.20 41.14
N PRO A 926 33.14 38.19 39.84
CA PRO A 926 33.11 36.98 39.02
C PRO A 926 34.20 35.95 39.38
N HIS A 927 33.93 34.68 39.14
CA HIS A 927 34.87 33.55 39.31
C HIS A 927 35.93 33.49 38.19
N GLU A 928 36.96 32.66 38.38
CA GLU A 928 38.24 32.67 37.64
C GLU A 928 38.15 32.45 36.11
N LEU A 929 39.09 33.09 35.40
CA LEU A 929 39.28 33.00 33.94
C LEU A 929 40.30 31.91 33.59
N VAL A 930 40.06 31.16 32.52
CA VAL A 930 41.00 30.14 31.99
C VAL A 930 42.31 30.79 31.54
N PRO A 931 43.49 30.29 31.96
CA PRO A 931 44.78 30.86 31.58
C PRO A 931 45.05 30.80 30.07
N ALA A 932 45.59 31.90 29.50
CA ALA A 932 45.90 31.99 28.07
C ALA A 932 46.93 30.94 27.59
N THR A 933 47.78 30.44 28.50
CA THR A 933 48.73 29.34 28.26
C THR A 933 48.03 28.01 27.96
N GLU A 934 46.88 27.74 28.58
CA GLU A 934 46.11 26.53 28.31
C GLU A 934 45.36 26.61 26.96
N ILE A 935 44.82 27.79 26.65
CA ILE A 935 44.16 28.08 25.35
C ILE A 935 45.16 27.89 24.20
N ALA A 936 46.41 28.32 24.35
CA ALA A 936 47.46 28.16 23.33
C ALA A 936 47.72 26.69 22.96
N GLY A 937 47.49 25.76 23.89
CA GLY A 937 47.69 24.31 23.73
C GLY A 937 46.48 23.55 23.15
N VAL A 938 45.47 24.24 22.60
CA VAL A 938 44.30 23.61 21.95
C VAL A 938 44.55 23.44 20.44
N GLY A 939 44.44 22.21 19.94
CA GLY A 939 44.60 21.90 18.52
C GLY A 939 45.32 20.57 18.29
N CYS A 940 45.56 20.25 17.01
CA CYS A 940 46.37 19.11 16.62
C CYS A 940 47.88 19.33 16.84
N SER A 941 48.69 18.29 16.67
CA SER A 941 50.16 18.36 16.80
C SER A 941 50.86 19.15 15.67
N ASP A 942 50.14 19.57 14.63
CA ASP A 942 50.66 20.43 13.57
C ASP A 942 50.46 21.91 13.93
N ALA A 943 51.56 22.63 14.12
CA ALA A 943 51.57 24.05 14.43
C ALA A 943 51.12 24.94 13.25
N ALA A 944 51.18 24.43 12.01
CA ALA A 944 50.77 25.15 10.81
C ALA A 944 49.28 24.99 10.45
N CYS A 945 48.54 24.12 11.16
CA CYS A 945 47.10 23.93 10.93
C CYS A 945 46.32 25.23 11.19
N ASN A 946 45.75 25.79 10.11
CA ASN A 946 45.01 27.04 10.14
C ASN A 946 43.71 26.90 10.94
N GLU A 947 43.04 25.77 10.79
CA GLU A 947 41.74 25.46 11.39
C GLU A 947 41.82 25.36 12.92
N CYS A 948 42.90 24.78 13.45
CA CYS A 948 43.17 24.75 14.89
C CYS A 948 43.68 26.11 15.43
N ARG A 949 44.20 27.01 14.57
CA ARG A 949 44.55 28.38 14.97
C ARG A 949 43.29 29.24 15.12
N ASP A 950 42.36 29.17 14.18
CA ASP A 950 41.11 29.94 14.20
C ASP A 950 40.27 29.62 15.45
N VAL A 951 40.25 28.35 15.89
CA VAL A 951 39.61 27.94 17.16
C VAL A 951 40.28 28.57 18.39
N ARG A 952 41.62 28.66 18.43
CA ARG A 952 42.35 29.30 19.53
C ARG A 952 42.09 30.80 19.61
N GLU A 953 42.02 31.47 18.46
CA GLU A 953 41.67 32.90 18.38
C GLU A 953 40.25 33.16 18.92
N PHE A 954 39.26 32.34 18.53
CA PHE A 954 37.91 32.42 19.08
C PHE A 954 37.89 32.25 20.61
N LEU A 955 38.62 31.25 21.14
CA LEU A 955 38.66 30.97 22.57
C LEU A 955 39.21 32.16 23.38
N GLY A 956 40.25 32.84 22.87
CA GLY A 956 40.80 34.07 23.48
C GLY A 956 39.99 35.36 23.26
N SER A 957 38.97 35.35 22.41
CA SER A 957 38.12 36.52 22.13
C SER A 957 36.98 36.71 23.15
N PRO A 958 36.37 37.90 23.29
CA PRO A 958 35.19 38.10 24.14
C PRO A 958 33.88 37.57 23.52
N ARG A 959 33.91 36.95 22.32
CA ARG A 959 32.71 36.40 21.66
C ARG A 959 32.24 35.13 22.37
N ASP A 960 30.93 34.95 22.47
CA ASP A 960 30.28 33.80 23.11
C ASP A 960 30.18 32.56 22.20
N ARG A 961 30.03 32.75 20.89
CA ARG A 961 29.88 31.67 19.89
C ARG A 961 30.64 31.91 18.58
N THR A 962 30.93 30.82 17.86
CA THR A 962 31.47 30.84 16.48
C THR A 962 31.05 29.59 15.69
N GLU A 963 31.17 29.62 14.37
CA GLU A 963 30.70 28.58 13.47
C GLU A 963 31.74 28.25 12.38
N PHE A 964 31.89 26.97 12.06
CA PHE A 964 32.79 26.47 11.01
C PHE A 964 32.03 25.56 10.04
N SER A 965 31.72 26.07 8.85
CA SER A 965 31.16 25.27 7.75
C SER A 965 32.29 24.86 6.80
N ARG A 966 32.66 23.57 6.81
CA ARG A 966 33.81 22.98 6.09
C ARG A 966 33.56 21.52 5.72
N GLY A 967 34.19 21.04 4.65
CA GLY A 967 34.05 19.67 4.17
C GLY A 967 34.31 18.59 5.23
N GLY A 968 33.66 17.43 5.09
CA GLY A 968 33.52 16.42 6.15
C GLY A 968 34.82 15.79 6.70
N LYS A 969 35.96 15.92 6.01
CA LYS A 969 37.29 15.56 6.55
C LYS A 969 37.79 16.62 7.55
N ILE A 970 37.66 17.91 7.22
CA ILE A 970 38.10 19.05 8.04
C ILE A 970 37.25 19.18 9.31
N ARG A 971 35.91 19.03 9.21
CA ARG A 971 35.03 19.03 10.40
C ARG A 971 35.45 17.98 11.42
N ARG A 972 35.65 16.73 10.98
CA ARG A 972 36.09 15.62 11.84
C ARG A 972 37.46 15.89 12.46
N HIS A 973 38.38 16.52 11.73
CA HIS A 973 39.67 16.94 12.27
C HIS A 973 39.53 17.96 13.42
N ILE A 974 38.74 19.02 13.25
CA ILE A 974 38.52 20.02 14.31
C ILE A 974 37.86 19.38 15.54
N GLU A 975 36.81 18.58 15.33
CA GLU A 975 36.12 17.88 16.41
C GLU A 975 37.06 16.94 17.18
N ALA A 976 37.86 16.12 16.50
CA ALA A 976 38.79 15.20 17.14
C ALA A 976 39.92 15.94 17.89
N SER A 977 40.45 17.04 17.32
CA SER A 977 41.60 17.76 17.87
C SER A 977 41.27 18.65 19.08
N VAL A 978 39.99 19.01 19.25
CA VAL A 978 39.56 20.04 20.23
C VAL A 978 38.65 19.48 21.32
N ARG A 979 37.81 18.48 21.02
CA ARG A 979 36.71 17.99 21.91
C ARG A 979 37.15 17.55 23.30
N SER A 980 38.35 17.02 23.48
CA SER A 980 38.85 16.57 24.80
C SER A 980 39.24 17.73 25.72
N ARG A 981 39.92 18.76 25.18
CA ARG A 981 40.44 19.89 25.98
C ARG A 981 39.36 20.89 26.36
N VAL A 982 38.58 21.36 25.38
CA VAL A 982 37.62 22.47 25.64
C VAL A 982 36.37 22.04 26.40
N LYS A 983 36.06 20.73 26.44
CA LYS A 983 34.98 20.16 27.25
C LYS A 983 35.21 20.38 28.75
N VAL A 984 36.47 20.39 29.20
CA VAL A 984 36.83 20.68 30.60
C VAL A 984 36.42 22.10 31.01
N TRP A 985 36.50 23.06 30.08
CA TRP A 985 36.06 24.44 30.29
C TRP A 985 34.57 24.67 29.98
N GLY A 986 33.78 23.61 29.80
CA GLY A 986 32.34 23.72 29.52
C GLY A 986 31.99 24.26 28.13
N VAL A 987 32.94 24.30 27.18
CA VAL A 987 32.68 24.73 25.80
C VAL A 987 31.88 23.65 25.07
N THR A 988 30.73 24.01 24.53
CA THR A 988 29.83 23.09 23.83
C THR A 988 30.12 23.06 22.33
N LEU A 989 30.17 21.88 21.73
CA LEU A 989 30.28 21.67 20.28
C LEU A 989 29.02 20.97 19.76
N LYS A 990 28.37 21.52 18.74
CA LYS A 990 27.21 20.90 18.05
C LYS A 990 27.39 20.94 16.53
N THR A 991 26.99 19.89 15.84
CA THR A 991 26.98 19.86 14.36
C THR A 991 25.55 19.97 13.85
N THR A 992 25.34 20.83 12.85
CA THR A 992 24.06 20.98 12.14
C THR A 992 24.18 20.35 10.75
N THR A 993 23.31 19.37 10.47
CA THR A 993 23.34 18.56 9.23
C THR A 993 22.44 19.07 8.11
N LEU A 994 21.66 20.15 8.35
CA LEU A 994 20.67 20.72 7.43
C LEU A 994 21.20 21.21 6.06
N ALA A 995 22.51 21.32 5.89
CA ALA A 995 23.15 21.66 4.63
C ALA A 995 24.49 20.94 4.46
N THR A 996 24.95 20.80 3.22
CA THR A 996 26.30 20.31 2.87
C THR A 996 27.15 21.46 2.31
N PRO A 997 28.36 21.72 2.85
CA PRO A 997 28.99 21.03 3.98
C PRO A 997 28.34 21.36 5.34
N HIS A 998 28.29 20.35 6.22
CA HIS A 998 27.73 20.50 7.57
C HIS A 998 28.50 21.52 8.42
N THR A 999 27.77 22.28 9.25
CA THR A 999 28.34 23.36 10.08
C THR A 999 28.57 22.90 11.52
N LEU A 1000 29.74 23.22 12.07
CA LEU A 1000 30.12 22.98 13.46
C LEU A 1000 30.02 24.29 14.27
N HIS A 1001 29.18 24.31 15.29
CA HIS A 1001 28.95 25.46 16.18
C HIS A 1001 29.71 25.24 17.51
N LEU A 1002 30.45 26.24 17.98
CA LEU A 1002 31.14 26.26 19.27
C LEU A 1002 30.55 27.37 20.15
N GLN A 1003 30.29 27.08 21.43
CA GLN A 1003 29.73 28.05 22.40
C GLN A 1003 30.47 28.00 23.74
N LYS A 1004 30.88 29.17 24.26
CA LYS A 1004 31.57 29.33 25.56
C LYS A 1004 30.59 29.64 26.70
N PRO A 1005 30.88 29.20 27.94
CA PRO A 1005 30.10 29.55 29.12
C PRO A 1005 30.39 30.98 29.62
N ALA A 1006 29.44 31.54 30.38
CA ALA A 1006 29.44 32.95 30.79
C ALA A 1006 30.66 33.40 31.62
N HIS A 1007 31.32 32.50 32.37
CA HIS A 1007 32.51 32.83 33.16
C HIS A 1007 33.77 33.08 32.30
N MET A 1008 33.75 32.73 31.00
CA MET A 1008 34.83 33.02 30.05
C MET A 1008 34.65 34.37 29.31
N VAL A 1009 33.70 35.22 29.73
CA VAL A 1009 33.39 36.52 29.11
C VAL A 1009 33.59 37.64 30.14
N ASP A 1010 34.29 38.72 29.76
CA ASP A 1010 34.79 39.76 30.67
C ASP A 1010 33.70 40.70 31.25
N ALA A 1011 32.96 40.19 32.24
CA ALA A 1011 31.79 40.82 32.82
C ALA A 1011 32.06 42.18 33.53
N ARG A 1012 33.31 42.47 33.93
CA ARG A 1012 33.66 43.71 34.65
C ARG A 1012 33.52 44.94 33.76
N ALA A 1013 33.90 44.85 32.49
CA ALA A 1013 33.89 45.97 31.55
C ALA A 1013 32.45 46.42 31.17
N GLU A 1014 31.49 45.50 31.15
CA GLU A 1014 30.07 45.80 30.89
C GLU A 1014 29.45 46.62 32.03
N LEU A 1015 29.69 46.22 33.29
CA LEU A 1015 29.18 46.93 34.47
C LEU A 1015 29.68 48.38 34.54
N CYS A 1016 30.95 48.64 34.19
CA CYS A 1016 31.48 50.01 34.12
C CYS A 1016 30.78 50.86 33.05
N ARG A 1017 30.50 50.32 31.85
CA ARG A 1017 29.77 51.03 30.79
C ARG A 1017 28.35 51.43 31.24
N ARG A 1018 27.63 50.52 31.88
CA ARG A 1018 26.25 50.76 32.37
C ARG A 1018 26.21 51.76 33.52
N GLY A 1019 27.17 51.71 34.45
CA GLY A 1019 27.31 52.71 35.52
C GLY A 1019 27.56 54.14 35.01
N LEU A 1020 28.42 54.28 33.99
CA LEU A 1020 28.66 55.57 33.33
C LEU A 1020 27.42 56.11 32.58
N ALA A 1021 26.62 55.22 31.96
CA ALA A 1021 25.37 55.61 31.30
C ALA A 1021 24.34 56.16 32.30
N LEU A 1022 24.17 55.51 33.46
CA LEU A 1022 23.27 55.98 34.53
C LEU A 1022 23.71 57.33 35.08
N LEU A 1023 25.02 57.50 35.35
CA LEU A 1023 25.59 58.80 35.75
C LEU A 1023 25.37 59.88 34.69
N GLY A 1024 25.29 59.50 33.42
CA GLY A 1024 24.96 60.37 32.29
C GLY A 1024 23.53 60.91 32.29
N GLN A 1025 22.56 60.21 32.90
CA GLN A 1025 21.16 60.65 32.92
C GLN A 1025 20.92 61.84 33.86
N LEU A 1026 21.78 62.03 34.87
CA LEU A 1026 21.73 63.13 35.84
C LEU A 1026 22.27 64.48 35.30
N GLY A 1027 22.28 64.66 33.97
CA GLY A 1027 22.72 65.88 33.30
C GLY A 1027 24.24 65.99 33.12
N ASP A 1028 24.76 67.21 33.13
CA ASP A 1028 26.18 67.54 32.99
C ASP A 1028 26.94 67.47 34.34
N ALA A 1029 28.24 67.77 34.35
CA ALA A 1029 29.04 67.69 35.59
C ALA A 1029 28.54 68.62 36.73
N PRO A 1030 28.12 69.88 36.45
CA PRO A 1030 27.39 70.71 37.42
C PRO A 1030 26.10 70.09 37.96
N ALA A 1031 25.23 69.56 37.10
CA ALA A 1031 23.97 68.94 37.52
C ALA A 1031 24.21 67.69 38.38
N ARG A 1032 25.13 66.81 37.98
CA ARG A 1032 25.55 65.63 38.76
C ARG A 1032 26.08 66.01 40.14
N SER A 1033 26.90 67.06 40.22
CA SER A 1033 27.45 67.57 41.48
C SER A 1033 26.34 68.10 42.40
N ARG A 1034 25.34 68.82 41.85
CA ARG A 1034 24.18 69.31 42.60
C ARG A 1034 23.27 68.17 43.10
N LEU A 1035 23.01 67.16 42.26
CA LEU A 1035 22.07 66.07 42.56
C LEU A 1035 22.65 64.95 43.43
N LEU A 1036 23.95 64.64 43.30
CA LEU A 1036 24.62 63.60 44.09
C LEU A 1036 25.38 64.14 45.30
N GLY A 1037 25.71 65.44 45.33
CA GLY A 1037 26.45 66.06 46.44
C GLY A 1037 27.76 65.34 46.76
N ALA A 1038 27.95 64.99 48.03
CA ALA A 1038 29.15 64.31 48.52
C ALA A 1038 29.42 62.94 47.85
N ASP A 1039 28.39 62.26 47.33
CA ASP A 1039 28.52 60.94 46.73
C ASP A 1039 29.08 60.95 45.30
N TYR A 1040 29.18 62.13 44.66
CA TYR A 1040 29.59 62.25 43.26
C TYR A 1040 31.02 61.72 42.99
N VAL A 1041 31.99 62.07 43.84
CA VAL A 1041 33.39 61.66 43.67
C VAL A 1041 33.60 60.17 44.02
N PRO A 1042 33.04 59.62 45.12
CA PRO A 1042 33.08 58.18 45.40
C PRO A 1042 32.43 57.31 44.31
N ILE A 1043 31.30 57.74 43.73
CA ILE A 1043 30.62 56.96 42.68
C ILE A 1043 31.38 57.01 41.36
N SER A 1044 31.79 58.20 40.90
CA SER A 1044 32.44 58.36 39.59
C SER A 1044 33.80 57.64 39.48
N THR A 1045 34.54 57.54 40.59
CA THR A 1045 35.85 56.85 40.61
C THR A 1045 35.76 55.32 40.54
N ARG A 1046 34.63 54.70 40.92
CA ARG A 1046 34.44 53.24 40.90
C ARG A 1046 34.41 52.63 39.49
N PHE A 1047 34.15 53.41 38.44
CA PHE A 1047 33.94 52.91 37.07
C PHE A 1047 35.17 52.91 36.15
N VAL A 1048 36.39 53.12 36.68
CA VAL A 1048 37.64 53.21 35.90
C VAL A 1048 38.37 51.85 35.84
N LEU A 1049 38.86 51.44 34.66
CA LEU A 1049 39.59 50.17 34.44
C LEU A 1049 41.13 50.35 34.46
N PRO A 1050 41.91 49.39 34.99
CA PRO A 1050 43.38 49.45 35.00
C PRO A 1050 44.01 49.11 33.63
N LYS A 1051 45.15 49.75 33.30
CA LYS A 1051 45.89 49.55 32.04
C LYS A 1051 46.96 48.44 32.15
N LYS A 1052 47.16 47.68 31.06
CA LYS A 1052 48.21 46.64 30.91
C LYS A 1052 49.58 47.27 30.55
N PRO A 1053 50.72 46.76 31.06
CA PRO A 1053 52.05 47.31 30.76
C PRO A 1053 52.62 46.85 29.38
N PRO A 1054 53.59 47.59 28.79
CA PRO A 1054 54.11 47.34 27.43
C PRO A 1054 55.46 46.59 27.37
N GLY A 1055 55.69 45.90 26.25
CA GLY A 1055 56.99 45.35 25.81
C GLY A 1055 56.79 44.29 24.70
N ALA A 1056 57.65 44.15 23.68
CA ALA A 1056 58.74 44.99 23.21
C ALA A 1056 58.95 44.75 21.69
N ALA A 1057 59.46 45.74 20.95
CA ALA A 1057 59.95 45.58 19.57
C ALA A 1057 61.48 45.26 19.61
N PRO A 1058 62.09 44.66 18.56
CA PRO A 1058 62.37 45.37 17.31
C PRO A 1058 62.14 44.46 16.07
N GLN A 1059 62.62 44.66 14.82
CA GLN A 1059 63.57 45.62 14.23
C GLN A 1059 63.04 46.16 12.87
N VAL A 1060 63.92 46.63 11.97
CA VAL A 1060 63.62 47.27 10.67
C VAL A 1060 64.46 46.63 9.56
N GLN A 1061 63.92 46.46 8.35
CA GLN A 1061 64.69 46.73 7.11
C GLN A 1061 63.79 47.00 5.89
N SER A 1062 64.36 47.71 4.91
CA SER A 1062 63.69 48.46 3.85
C SER A 1062 64.00 47.94 2.46
N ASN A 1063 63.09 48.15 1.49
CA ASN A 1063 63.30 48.52 0.07
C ASN A 1063 61.99 48.35 -0.72
N SER A 1064 61.71 48.99 -1.86
CA SER A 1064 62.07 50.33 -2.39
C SER A 1064 61.21 50.59 -3.66
N THR A 1065 60.79 51.85 -3.92
CA THR A 1065 60.50 52.47 -5.25
C THR A 1065 59.79 51.67 -6.38
N LEU A 1066 58.66 52.09 -6.98
CA LEU A 1066 58.59 53.14 -8.03
C LEU A 1066 57.14 53.42 -8.57
N LYS A 1067 56.87 54.70 -8.87
CA LYS A 1067 56.04 55.30 -9.97
C LYS A 1067 54.53 54.98 -10.21
N ARG A 1068 53.71 56.05 -10.01
CA ARG A 1068 52.62 56.54 -10.91
C ARG A 1068 53.19 56.98 -12.29
N PRO A 1069 52.42 57.35 -13.36
CA PRO A 1069 50.99 57.75 -13.48
C PRO A 1069 50.24 57.03 -14.64
N GLY A 1070 49.04 57.36 -15.15
CA GLY A 1070 48.00 58.38 -14.85
C GLY A 1070 46.96 58.52 -16.01
N GLN A 1071 45.97 59.40 -15.82
CA GLN A 1071 45.05 60.01 -16.81
C GLN A 1071 43.98 59.11 -17.50
N GLN A 1072 42.67 59.42 -17.40
CA GLN A 1072 41.85 60.46 -18.10
C GLN A 1072 41.56 60.06 -19.58
N LEU A 1073 40.34 60.19 -20.16
CA LEU A 1073 39.34 61.27 -20.05
C LEU A 1073 37.94 60.85 -20.61
N HIS A 1074 36.94 61.74 -20.43
CA HIS A 1074 35.57 61.79 -21.03
C HIS A 1074 34.55 60.69 -20.61
N GLY A 1075 33.25 61.01 -20.46
CA GLY A 1075 32.57 62.30 -20.50
C GLY A 1075 31.03 62.18 -20.36
N GLU A 1076 30.41 63.21 -19.76
CA GLU A 1076 28.99 63.67 -19.81
C GLU A 1076 27.90 62.89 -20.62
N ARG A 1077 26.60 62.85 -20.28
CA ARG A 1077 25.79 63.34 -19.13
C ARG A 1077 24.33 62.81 -19.22
N ARG A 1078 23.63 62.79 -18.07
CA ARG A 1078 22.17 63.03 -17.88
C ARG A 1078 21.12 62.13 -18.58
N GLN A 1079 20.41 61.36 -17.73
CA GLN A 1079 18.95 61.34 -17.44
C GLN A 1079 18.47 59.88 -17.27
N LYS A 1080 17.53 59.49 -16.39
CA LYS A 1080 16.88 60.05 -15.19
C LYS A 1080 15.89 58.97 -14.71
N LYS A 1081 15.96 58.53 -13.45
CA LYS A 1081 14.95 57.72 -12.72
C LYS A 1081 14.55 56.33 -13.28
N THR A 1082 14.85 55.28 -12.51
CA THR A 1082 13.78 54.42 -11.97
C THR A 1082 14.21 53.67 -10.70
N LYS A 1083 13.19 53.25 -9.95
CA LYS A 1083 13.12 52.35 -8.79
C LYS A 1083 14.25 51.31 -8.64
N THR A 1084 14.66 51.03 -7.40
CA THR A 1084 14.10 49.86 -6.68
C THR A 1084 13.91 50.25 -5.21
#